data_AF-A0A4U6T871-F1
#
_entry.id   AF-A0A4U6T871-F1
#
_cell.length_a   1.000
_cell.length_b   1.000
_cell.length_c   1.000
_cell.angle_alpha   90.00
_cell.angle_beta   90.00
_cell.angle_gamma   90.00
#
_symmetry.space_group_name_H-M   'P 1'
#
loop_
_entity.id
_entity.type
_entity.pdbx_description
1 polymer ?
#
loop_
_entity_poly.entity_id
_entity_poly.type
_entity_poly.pdbx_seq_one_letter_code
_entity_poly.pdbx_strand_id
1 'polypeptide(L)'
;MASKLPLSLLALLFLVSLPPLCSSWRPADDDDASVSRSVFPMDGDVAWVVQVSDLHISAYSTERAADLALLGTALRAIRPHLLLVTGDITDAKNQQRTTSRQDEYEWVTYKKTIDAIVRRGGIDKSRIFDIRGNHDTYGVPYRGVKLDFFSTYSINSQLKRLSTISSILLQGDRRYQFLGIDDTMSVGIRFPANLFGHPTDKRIEAVNSELQYWTNHSNAPVTKVVFGHFPMSFTASSEKGQRYESVFARQSISAYLCGHLHAKVSKQLWRHHEMRTIEGHKSSFWEWELGDWKDYRLMRILAIDGGAVSFIDHTLKHALKTSILVTYPTDSRSMNMLESEKGSMRNDINVLVFSHQVIRNVSARVFDSHSEFKIVEEIPLQLVASSAHRPLFHAKWNAENYRSPSPTRYWLQVFVLDSHGVKISSEQRPFSVEGKMAIPTRPWLNYLVFEVQWEDMYQVLLWSNMGFTTVLLLTPKLLYHFVRRSSSYQRWAVSVLSSPIQLRKAYFWLIWFLIEGTRSKPFWLCLVIYVLWLIEMPWFWGCATSEDGEIAQMYLFGWSMPFHDGGFTGNKLSNPDVLVITLPFLYLVLVPVIVLIYGLFAEKAIAYLRRSRRIEYSADSANMHTESACLLPVAPRALLMSDNMVSMMIQFCGSWTRRALLLACLITAAIHLKLCSKLMSAYGMVPVALSPPLTWMPLLLLGVAAYCTKLHAD
;
A
#
# COMPACT_ATOMS: atom_id res chain seq x y z
N MET A 1 23.17 37.17 35.33
CA MET A 1 23.70 35.80 35.50
C MET A 1 22.92 34.85 34.59
N ALA A 2 23.63 34.23 33.64
CA ALA A 2 23.07 33.38 32.59
C ALA A 2 22.29 32.19 33.16
N SER A 3 20.98 32.14 32.92
CA SER A 3 20.14 30.99 33.28
C SER A 3 20.43 29.85 32.30
N LYS A 4 21.23 28.87 32.73
CA LYS A 4 21.47 27.62 32.00
C LYS A 4 20.12 26.96 31.70
N LEU A 5 19.77 26.85 30.42
CA LEU A 5 18.76 25.87 29.99
C LEU A 5 19.18 24.50 30.55
N PRO A 6 18.25 23.68 31.08
CA PRO A 6 18.64 22.35 31.55
C PRO A 6 19.29 21.59 30.39
N LEU A 7 20.52 21.12 30.59
CA LEU A 7 21.35 20.43 29.59
C LEU A 7 20.58 19.29 28.89
N SER A 8 19.66 18.65 29.62
CA SER A 8 18.77 17.59 29.14
C SER A 8 17.79 18.02 28.06
N LEU A 9 17.38 19.29 28.02
CA LEU A 9 16.42 19.83 27.05
C LEU A 9 17.13 20.28 25.77
N LEU A 10 18.37 20.77 25.89
CA LEU A 10 19.24 21.07 24.74
C LEU A 10 19.71 19.77 24.07
N ALA A 11 20.08 18.75 24.84
CA ALA A 11 20.47 17.44 24.34
C ALA A 11 19.33 16.74 23.57
N LEU A 12 18.08 16.89 24.04
CA LEU A 12 16.90 16.32 23.36
C LEU A 12 16.59 17.03 22.03
N LEU A 13 16.69 18.36 21.99
CA LEU A 13 16.52 19.14 20.75
C LEU A 13 17.64 18.81 19.74
N PHE A 14 18.85 18.52 20.21
CA PHE A 14 19.97 18.08 19.36
C PHE A 14 19.76 16.65 18.82
N LEU A 15 19.28 15.71 19.64
CA LEU A 15 18.99 14.33 19.22
C LEU A 15 17.83 14.23 18.22
N VAL A 16 16.79 15.05 18.37
CA VAL A 16 15.65 15.08 17.42
C VAL A 16 15.98 15.82 16.11
N SER A 17 17.07 16.60 16.06
CA SER A 17 17.52 17.33 14.87
C SER A 17 18.72 16.70 14.17
N LEU A 18 19.25 15.58 14.70
CA LEU A 18 20.23 14.80 13.97
C LEU A 18 19.54 14.14 12.77
N PRO A 19 20.05 14.31 11.53
CA PRO A 19 19.56 13.53 10.42
C PRO A 19 19.76 12.05 10.77
N PRO A 20 18.79 11.16 10.45
CA PRO A 20 19.00 9.74 10.63
C PRO A 20 20.30 9.36 9.91
N LEU A 21 21.17 8.62 10.59
CA LEU A 21 22.34 8.03 9.95
C LEU A 21 21.85 7.19 8.75
N CYS A 22 21.97 7.76 7.56
CA CYS A 22 21.81 7.07 6.29
C CYS A 22 22.99 6.12 6.16
N SER A 23 22.83 4.91 6.70
CA SER A 23 23.71 3.80 6.34
C SER A 23 23.31 3.33 4.95
N SER A 24 24.17 3.55 3.96
CA SER A 24 24.04 2.97 2.63
C SER A 24 23.99 1.45 2.76
N TRP A 25 22.86 0.86 2.36
CA TRP A 25 22.75 -0.58 2.18
C TRP A 25 23.53 -1.00 0.92
N ARG A 26 24.18 -2.17 0.96
CA ARG A 26 24.70 -2.87 -0.22
C ARG A 26 24.12 -4.28 -0.18
N PRO A 27 23.30 -4.69 -1.17
CA PRO A 27 22.89 -6.09 -1.28
C PRO A 27 24.11 -6.98 -1.51
N ALA A 28 24.04 -8.20 -0.98
CA ALA A 28 24.96 -9.28 -1.33
C ALA A 28 24.80 -9.61 -2.82
N ASP A 29 25.93 -9.52 -3.52
CA ASP A 29 26.10 -9.66 -4.95
C ASP A 29 25.97 -11.13 -5.41
N ASP A 30 25.08 -11.38 -6.38
CA ASP A 30 25.55 -11.73 -7.75
C ASP A 30 24.40 -11.93 -8.77
N ASP A 31 23.15 -12.18 -8.36
CA ASP A 31 22.06 -12.54 -9.30
C ASP A 31 21.02 -11.45 -9.61
N ASP A 32 21.14 -10.28 -8.99
CA ASP A 32 20.06 -9.29 -8.93
C ASP A 32 19.77 -8.56 -10.26
N ALA A 33 20.76 -8.58 -11.16
CA ALA A 33 20.72 -8.04 -12.52
C ALA A 33 20.63 -9.13 -13.60
N SER A 34 20.40 -10.40 -13.22
CA SER A 34 20.33 -11.50 -14.18
C SER A 34 19.13 -11.35 -15.12
N VAL A 35 19.37 -11.47 -16.42
CA VAL A 35 18.35 -11.37 -17.46
C VAL A 35 18.27 -12.70 -18.21
N SER A 36 17.09 -13.32 -18.22
CA SER A 36 16.79 -14.43 -19.11
C SER A 36 16.10 -13.90 -20.37
N ARG A 37 16.52 -14.38 -21.56
CA ARG A 37 15.93 -13.97 -22.85
C ARG A 37 15.24 -15.15 -23.51
N SER A 38 13.99 -14.96 -23.92
CA SER A 38 13.20 -15.92 -24.71
C SER A 38 12.70 -15.25 -25.99
N VAL A 39 12.81 -15.92 -27.13
CA VAL A 39 12.25 -15.45 -28.40
C VAL A 39 11.27 -16.48 -28.91
N PHE A 40 10.06 -16.04 -29.27
CA PHE A 40 9.03 -16.91 -29.81
C PHE A 40 8.55 -16.39 -31.17
N PRO A 41 8.47 -17.27 -32.18
CA PRO A 41 7.83 -16.90 -33.43
C PRO A 41 6.33 -16.66 -33.20
N MET A 42 5.80 -15.74 -33.97
CA MET A 42 4.40 -15.39 -34.03
C MET A 42 4.02 -15.20 -35.49
N ASP A 43 2.88 -15.76 -35.88
CA ASP A 43 2.35 -15.46 -37.20
C ASP A 43 1.65 -14.10 -37.15
N GLY A 44 1.94 -13.22 -38.13
CA GLY A 44 1.21 -11.98 -38.41
C GLY A 44 1.54 -10.80 -37.51
N ASP A 45 0.63 -9.81 -37.51
CA ASP A 45 0.87 -8.49 -36.92
C ASP A 45 0.23 -8.25 -35.55
N VAL A 46 -0.67 -9.14 -35.08
CA VAL A 46 -1.43 -8.93 -33.84
C VAL A 46 -1.04 -9.98 -32.81
N ALA A 47 -0.46 -9.55 -31.70
CA ALA A 47 -0.22 -10.41 -30.55
C ALA A 47 -1.38 -10.32 -29.57
N TRP A 48 -1.68 -11.42 -28.89
CA TRP A 48 -2.54 -11.42 -27.71
C TRP A 48 -2.03 -12.39 -26.65
N VAL A 49 -2.15 -11.98 -25.40
CA VAL A 49 -1.65 -12.67 -24.21
C VAL A 49 -2.73 -12.72 -23.15
N VAL A 50 -2.63 -13.68 -22.24
CA VAL A 50 -3.51 -13.77 -21.06
C VAL A 50 -2.69 -13.47 -19.81
N GLN A 51 -3.23 -12.66 -18.90
CA GLN A 51 -2.66 -12.39 -17.58
C GLN A 51 -3.62 -12.89 -16.50
N VAL A 52 -3.07 -13.53 -15.47
CA VAL A 52 -3.73 -13.82 -14.19
C VAL A 52 -2.81 -13.38 -13.05
N SER A 53 -3.39 -12.96 -11.93
CA SER A 53 -2.64 -12.46 -10.77
C SER A 53 -3.30 -12.90 -9.46
N ASP A 54 -2.53 -12.90 -8.37
CA ASP A 54 -3.04 -13.07 -7.01
C ASP A 54 -3.90 -14.34 -6.89
N LEU A 55 -3.29 -15.46 -7.32
CA LEU A 55 -3.89 -16.79 -7.36
C LEU A 55 -4.26 -17.25 -5.96
N HIS A 56 -3.34 -17.03 -5.01
CA HIS A 56 -3.41 -17.48 -3.64
C HIS A 56 -3.92 -18.91 -3.51
N ILE A 57 -3.27 -19.84 -4.22
CA ILE A 57 -3.51 -21.27 -4.06
C ILE A 57 -3.34 -21.61 -2.60
N SER A 58 -4.36 -22.25 -2.01
CA SER A 58 -4.42 -22.44 -0.56
C SER A 58 -4.74 -23.86 -0.16
N ALA A 59 -4.06 -24.36 0.86
CA ALA A 59 -4.41 -25.63 1.51
C ALA A 59 -5.80 -25.57 2.19
N TYR A 60 -6.27 -24.37 2.54
CA TYR A 60 -7.53 -24.14 3.26
C TYR A 60 -8.68 -23.65 2.37
N SER A 61 -8.41 -23.33 1.10
CA SER A 61 -9.38 -22.84 0.12
C SER A 61 -9.12 -23.49 -1.24
N THR A 62 -9.38 -24.81 -1.29
CA THR A 62 -9.05 -25.66 -2.45
C THR A 62 -9.81 -25.29 -3.72
N GLU A 63 -10.94 -24.59 -3.60
CA GLU A 63 -11.74 -24.12 -4.72
C GLU A 63 -10.97 -23.15 -5.62
N ARG A 64 -10.00 -22.39 -5.09
CA ARG A 64 -9.20 -21.44 -5.89
C ARG A 64 -8.39 -22.15 -6.98
N ALA A 65 -7.79 -23.29 -6.65
CA ALA A 65 -7.05 -24.12 -7.58
C ALA A 65 -7.97 -24.88 -8.53
N ALA A 66 -9.07 -25.43 -7.99
CA ALA A 66 -10.06 -26.17 -8.78
C ALA A 66 -10.67 -25.29 -9.88
N ASP A 67 -11.04 -24.05 -9.54
CA ASP A 67 -11.55 -23.08 -10.48
C ASP A 67 -10.47 -22.63 -11.48
N LEU A 68 -9.21 -22.51 -11.06
CA LEU A 68 -8.11 -22.11 -11.95
C LEU A 68 -7.92 -23.10 -13.10
N ALA A 69 -8.28 -24.38 -12.91
CA ALA A 69 -8.28 -25.36 -14.00
C ALA A 69 -9.25 -25.01 -15.15
N LEU A 70 -10.25 -24.13 -14.94
CA LEU A 70 -11.10 -23.58 -16.01
C LEU A 70 -10.31 -22.69 -16.98
N LEU A 71 -9.17 -22.14 -16.56
CA LEU A 71 -8.28 -21.41 -17.45
C LEU A 71 -7.84 -22.30 -18.61
N GLY A 72 -7.64 -23.60 -18.38
CA GLY A 72 -7.33 -24.55 -19.45
C GLY A 72 -8.38 -24.58 -20.58
N THR A 73 -9.68 -24.56 -20.26
CA THR A 73 -10.72 -24.53 -21.30
C THR A 73 -10.80 -23.17 -21.98
N ALA A 74 -10.63 -22.08 -21.22
CA ALA A 74 -10.57 -20.72 -21.77
C ALA A 74 -9.40 -20.54 -22.75
N LEU A 75 -8.20 -21.00 -22.41
CA LEU A 75 -7.01 -20.93 -23.27
C LEU A 75 -7.19 -21.73 -24.57
N ARG A 76 -8.00 -22.80 -24.57
CA ARG A 76 -8.30 -23.54 -25.79
C ARG A 76 -9.10 -22.73 -26.82
N ALA A 77 -9.96 -21.83 -26.34
CA ALA A 77 -10.68 -20.87 -27.20
C ALA A 77 -9.84 -19.64 -27.55
N ILE A 78 -9.06 -19.11 -26.60
CA ILE A 78 -8.27 -17.90 -26.79
C ILE A 78 -7.02 -18.15 -27.64
N ARG A 79 -6.33 -19.28 -27.41
CA ARG A 79 -5.02 -19.63 -27.98
C ARG A 79 -4.01 -18.49 -27.91
N PRO A 80 -3.68 -17.99 -26.69
CA PRO A 80 -2.80 -16.85 -26.57
C PRO A 80 -1.34 -17.18 -26.87
N HIS A 81 -0.57 -16.15 -27.22
CA HIS A 81 0.86 -16.25 -27.49
C HIS A 81 1.69 -16.44 -26.23
N LEU A 82 1.21 -15.87 -25.11
CA LEU A 82 1.81 -15.98 -23.77
C LEU A 82 0.70 -16.08 -22.71
N LEU A 83 1.03 -16.78 -21.61
CA LEU A 83 0.29 -16.71 -20.35
C LEU A 83 1.21 -16.14 -19.27
N LEU A 84 0.79 -15.03 -18.65
CA LEU A 84 1.53 -14.34 -17.60
C LEU A 84 0.85 -14.60 -16.25
N VAL A 85 1.61 -15.04 -15.26
CA VAL A 85 1.19 -15.19 -13.87
C VAL A 85 1.94 -14.17 -13.02
N THR A 86 1.29 -13.08 -12.63
CA THR A 86 1.93 -11.88 -12.08
C THR A 86 2.03 -11.86 -10.55
N GLY A 87 2.37 -12.99 -9.94
CA GLY A 87 2.68 -13.09 -8.51
C GLY A 87 1.50 -13.47 -7.62
N ASP A 88 1.83 -13.58 -6.33
CA ASP A 88 0.99 -14.11 -5.25
C ASP A 88 0.35 -15.45 -5.65
N ILE A 89 1.22 -16.39 -6.04
CA ILE A 89 0.86 -17.73 -6.49
C ILE A 89 0.24 -18.51 -5.32
N THR A 90 0.83 -18.41 -4.13
CA THR A 90 0.42 -19.14 -2.91
C THR A 90 -0.28 -18.24 -1.88
N ASP A 91 -1.07 -18.81 -0.98
CA ASP A 91 -1.69 -18.05 0.11
C ASP A 91 -0.71 -17.85 1.26
N ALA A 92 0.20 -18.82 1.49
CA ALA A 92 1.31 -18.74 2.43
C ALA A 92 0.90 -18.25 3.84
N LYS A 93 -0.35 -18.51 4.24
CA LYS A 93 -0.97 -18.07 5.49
C LYS A 93 -1.61 -19.27 6.17
N ASN A 94 -1.55 -19.29 7.50
CA ASN A 94 -2.30 -20.28 8.26
C ASN A 94 -3.81 -20.05 8.12
N GLN A 95 -4.61 -21.04 8.52
CA GLN A 95 -6.08 -20.98 8.43
C GLN A 95 -6.68 -19.72 9.10
N GLN A 96 -6.12 -19.30 10.24
CA GLN A 96 -6.57 -18.12 10.99
C GLN A 96 -6.04 -16.79 10.42
N ARG A 97 -5.14 -16.83 9.42
CA ARG A 97 -4.48 -15.67 8.80
C ARG A 97 -3.76 -14.76 9.81
N THR A 98 -3.21 -15.38 10.86
CA THR A 98 -2.47 -14.71 11.95
C THR A 98 -0.96 -14.82 11.77
N THR A 99 -0.50 -15.73 10.93
CA THR A 99 0.91 -15.92 10.60
C THR A 99 1.09 -16.37 9.16
N SER A 100 2.30 -16.26 8.64
CA SER A 100 2.66 -16.69 7.30
C SER A 100 3.88 -17.59 7.29
N ARG A 101 3.87 -18.57 6.40
CA ARG A 101 4.99 -19.46 6.06
C ARG A 101 4.71 -20.09 4.71
N GLN A 102 5.76 -20.53 4.02
CA GLN A 102 5.61 -21.34 2.82
C GLN A 102 4.97 -22.70 3.16
N ASP A 103 3.99 -23.11 2.36
CA ASP A 103 3.37 -24.43 2.43
C ASP A 103 3.61 -25.17 1.12
N GLU A 104 4.38 -26.26 1.19
CA GLU A 104 4.74 -27.06 0.02
C GLU A 104 3.52 -27.66 -0.69
N TYR A 105 2.44 -27.95 0.05
CA TYR A 105 1.20 -28.46 -0.55
C TYR A 105 0.58 -27.45 -1.52
N GLU A 106 0.66 -26.15 -1.22
CA GLU A 106 0.16 -25.09 -2.10
C GLU A 106 0.95 -25.05 -3.41
N TRP A 107 2.28 -25.16 -3.33
CA TRP A 107 3.17 -25.19 -4.50
C TRP A 107 3.00 -26.45 -5.35
N VAL A 108 2.88 -27.62 -4.73
CA VAL A 108 2.57 -28.88 -5.43
C VAL A 108 1.21 -28.79 -6.12
N THR A 109 0.23 -28.17 -5.47
CA THR A 109 -1.10 -27.94 -6.04
C THR A 109 -1.04 -26.98 -7.23
N TYR A 110 -0.29 -25.88 -7.13
CA TYR A 110 -0.05 -24.97 -8.23
C TYR A 110 0.55 -25.68 -9.45
N LYS A 111 1.65 -26.43 -9.26
CA LYS A 111 2.30 -27.20 -10.34
C LYS A 111 1.32 -28.15 -11.04
N LYS A 112 0.57 -28.95 -10.27
CA LYS A 112 -0.44 -29.88 -10.81
C LYS A 112 -1.53 -29.14 -11.60
N THR A 113 -1.95 -27.97 -11.11
CA THR A 113 -3.00 -27.17 -11.73
C THR A 113 -2.54 -26.59 -13.06
N ILE A 114 -1.31 -26.05 -13.13
CA ILE A 114 -0.70 -25.60 -14.38
C ILE A 114 -0.52 -26.74 -15.37
N ASP A 115 -0.04 -27.91 -14.94
CA ASP A 115 0.11 -29.07 -15.83
C ASP A 115 -1.25 -29.52 -16.39
N ALA A 116 -2.35 -29.36 -15.64
CA ALA A 116 -3.69 -29.58 -16.15
C ALA A 116 -4.13 -28.49 -17.15
N ILE A 117 -3.79 -27.22 -16.90
CA ILE A 117 -4.06 -26.08 -17.79
C ILE A 117 -3.32 -26.24 -19.12
N VAL A 118 -2.04 -26.60 -19.10
CA VAL A 118 -1.22 -26.90 -20.30
C VAL A 118 -1.90 -27.99 -21.13
N ARG A 119 -2.23 -29.13 -20.51
CA ARG A 119 -2.86 -30.26 -21.22
C ARG A 119 -4.23 -29.92 -21.79
N ARG A 120 -5.07 -29.18 -21.07
CA ARG A 120 -6.44 -28.84 -21.48
C ARG A 120 -6.49 -27.68 -22.49
N GLY A 121 -5.61 -26.70 -22.31
CA GLY A 121 -5.55 -25.48 -23.12
C GLY A 121 -4.73 -25.62 -24.39
N GLY A 122 -3.79 -26.56 -24.43
CA GLY A 122 -2.91 -26.77 -25.59
C GLY A 122 -1.88 -25.65 -25.78
N ILE A 123 -1.65 -24.81 -24.77
CA ILE A 123 -0.57 -23.84 -24.77
C ILE A 123 0.76 -24.55 -24.50
N ASP A 124 1.82 -24.20 -25.21
CA ASP A 124 3.16 -24.67 -24.91
C ASP A 124 3.60 -24.12 -23.54
N LYS A 125 4.07 -25.01 -22.66
CA LYS A 125 4.57 -24.67 -21.32
C LYS A 125 5.71 -23.65 -21.38
N SER A 126 6.51 -23.64 -22.45
CA SER A 126 7.58 -22.65 -22.65
C SER A 126 7.05 -21.21 -22.76
N ARG A 127 5.78 -21.02 -23.13
CA ARG A 127 5.12 -19.71 -23.31
C ARG A 127 4.41 -19.19 -22.06
N ILE A 128 4.54 -19.89 -20.93
CA ILE A 128 3.97 -19.46 -19.65
C ILE A 128 5.07 -18.88 -18.79
N PHE A 129 4.88 -17.70 -18.21
CA PHE A 129 5.85 -17.02 -17.36
C PHE A 129 5.21 -16.64 -16.02
N ASP A 130 5.84 -17.05 -14.93
CA ASP A 130 5.41 -16.73 -13.56
C ASP A 130 6.49 -15.93 -12.81
N ILE A 131 6.05 -14.92 -12.08
CA ILE A 131 6.91 -14.14 -11.18
C ILE A 131 6.42 -14.29 -9.75
N ARG A 132 7.27 -13.98 -8.77
CA ARG A 132 6.89 -13.99 -7.35
C ARG A 132 6.04 -12.76 -7.02
N GLY A 133 5.08 -12.93 -6.11
CA GLY A 133 4.58 -11.84 -5.27
C GLY A 133 5.12 -11.93 -3.85
N ASN A 134 4.69 -11.02 -2.98
CA ASN A 134 5.14 -11.02 -1.59
C ASN A 134 4.77 -12.31 -0.86
N HIS A 135 3.60 -12.88 -1.12
CA HIS A 135 3.18 -14.15 -0.50
C HIS A 135 4.10 -15.33 -0.84
N ASP A 136 4.68 -15.32 -2.04
CA ASP A 136 5.57 -16.38 -2.51
C ASP A 136 6.97 -16.33 -1.86
N THR A 137 7.22 -15.29 -1.06
CA THR A 137 8.47 -15.13 -0.29
C THR A 137 8.25 -15.20 1.22
N TYR A 138 7.01 -15.20 1.72
CA TYR A 138 6.76 -15.21 3.15
C TYR A 138 7.41 -16.39 3.85
N GLY A 139 8.32 -16.10 4.78
CA GLY A 139 8.97 -17.14 5.55
C GLY A 139 10.16 -17.80 4.83
N VAL A 140 10.72 -17.16 3.80
CA VAL A 140 11.88 -17.65 3.04
C VAL A 140 13.13 -16.87 3.48
N PRO A 141 14.08 -17.49 4.23
CA PRO A 141 15.24 -16.77 4.76
C PRO A 141 16.14 -16.13 3.69
N TYR A 142 16.42 -16.83 2.60
CA TYR A 142 17.10 -16.30 1.43
C TYR A 142 16.73 -17.11 0.18
N ARG A 143 16.86 -16.52 -1.01
CA ARG A 143 16.59 -17.22 -2.29
C ARG A 143 17.51 -18.44 -2.45
N GLY A 144 16.97 -19.51 -3.04
CA GLY A 144 17.68 -20.76 -3.29
C GLY A 144 17.74 -21.75 -2.11
N VAL A 145 17.24 -21.38 -0.92
CA VAL A 145 17.13 -22.32 0.21
C VAL A 145 16.05 -23.36 0.02
N LYS A 146 16.04 -24.38 0.89
CA LYS A 146 15.01 -25.42 0.95
C LYS A 146 13.57 -24.88 1.01
N LEU A 147 13.36 -23.73 1.64
CA LEU A 147 12.04 -23.07 1.74
C LEU A 147 11.67 -22.21 0.53
N ASP A 148 12.60 -21.95 -0.40
CA ASP A 148 12.32 -21.26 -1.67
C ASP A 148 11.65 -22.21 -2.66
N PHE A 149 10.37 -22.44 -2.41
CA PHE A 149 9.55 -23.33 -3.24
C PHE A 149 9.23 -22.75 -4.60
N PHE A 150 9.31 -21.43 -4.81
CA PHE A 150 9.25 -20.88 -6.16
C PHE A 150 10.39 -21.45 -7.01
N SER A 151 11.63 -21.42 -6.52
CA SER A 151 12.79 -21.97 -7.23
C SER A 151 12.75 -23.50 -7.43
N THR A 152 11.78 -24.18 -6.81
CA THR A 152 11.61 -25.65 -6.91
C THR A 152 10.40 -26.05 -7.77
N TYR A 153 9.28 -25.32 -7.65
CA TYR A 153 7.97 -25.74 -8.18
C TYR A 153 7.39 -24.83 -9.25
N SER A 154 7.84 -23.58 -9.36
CA SER A 154 7.34 -22.63 -10.36
C SER A 154 7.51 -23.16 -11.79
N ILE A 155 6.81 -22.57 -12.75
CA ILE A 155 6.96 -22.91 -14.16
C ILE A 155 8.34 -22.47 -14.64
N ASN A 156 8.74 -21.27 -14.25
CA ASN A 156 10.04 -20.71 -14.56
C ASN A 156 11.19 -21.56 -14.02
N SER A 157 11.12 -22.09 -12.80
CA SER A 157 12.14 -23.01 -12.27
C SER A 157 12.21 -24.32 -13.05
N GLN A 158 11.07 -24.91 -13.40
CA GLN A 158 11.01 -26.14 -14.22
C GLN A 158 11.65 -25.96 -15.61
N LEU A 159 11.71 -24.72 -16.11
CA LEU A 159 12.32 -24.35 -17.39
C LEU A 159 13.69 -23.68 -17.23
N LYS A 160 14.27 -23.70 -16.02
CA LYS A 160 15.57 -23.07 -15.68
C LYS A 160 15.63 -21.56 -15.96
N ARG A 161 14.50 -20.87 -15.80
CA ARG A 161 14.35 -19.40 -15.95
C ARG A 161 14.26 -18.73 -14.57
N LEU A 162 15.33 -18.79 -13.78
CA LEU A 162 15.33 -18.27 -12.40
C LEU A 162 15.78 -16.81 -12.29
N SER A 163 16.10 -16.17 -13.41
CA SER A 163 16.50 -14.76 -13.45
C SER A 163 15.39 -13.85 -12.94
N THR A 164 15.78 -12.77 -12.25
CA THR A 164 14.84 -11.75 -11.74
C THR A 164 14.20 -10.94 -12.85
N ILE A 165 14.83 -10.91 -14.03
CA ILE A 165 14.33 -10.25 -15.22
C ILE A 165 14.11 -11.30 -16.32
N SER A 166 12.90 -11.31 -16.88
CA SER A 166 12.52 -12.16 -18.02
C SER A 166 12.18 -11.31 -19.24
N SER A 167 13.05 -11.29 -20.24
CA SER A 167 12.83 -10.57 -21.50
C SER A 167 12.33 -11.52 -22.57
N ILE A 168 11.13 -11.23 -23.08
CA ILE A 168 10.37 -12.12 -23.97
C ILE A 168 10.07 -11.36 -25.25
N LEU A 169 10.58 -11.84 -26.37
CA LEU A 169 10.29 -11.26 -27.69
C LEU A 169 9.31 -12.14 -28.44
N LEU A 170 8.15 -11.60 -28.80
CA LEU A 170 7.30 -12.17 -29.83
C LEU A 170 7.71 -11.58 -31.18
N GLN A 171 8.11 -12.44 -32.10
CA GLN A 171 8.64 -12.06 -33.40
C GLN A 171 7.72 -12.57 -34.53
N GLY A 172 7.03 -11.64 -35.17
CA GLY A 172 6.34 -11.86 -36.46
C GLY A 172 6.78 -10.81 -37.47
N ASP A 173 5.82 -10.29 -38.23
CA ASP A 173 6.02 -9.13 -39.12
C ASP A 173 6.37 -7.86 -38.31
N ARG A 174 5.91 -7.82 -37.05
CA ARG A 174 6.25 -6.83 -36.02
C ARG A 174 6.88 -7.51 -34.80
N ARG A 175 7.55 -6.70 -33.98
CA ARG A 175 8.26 -7.15 -32.77
C ARG A 175 7.59 -6.61 -31.52
N TYR A 176 7.27 -7.50 -30.59
CA TYR A 176 6.64 -7.14 -29.33
C TYR A 176 7.47 -7.68 -28.16
N GLN A 177 7.94 -6.78 -27.30
CA GLN A 177 8.73 -7.14 -26.13
C GLN A 177 7.83 -7.14 -24.89
N PHE A 178 7.86 -8.25 -24.15
CA PHE A 178 7.34 -8.35 -22.80
C PHE A 178 8.51 -8.47 -21.83
N LEU A 179 8.53 -7.67 -20.76
CA LEU A 179 9.58 -7.72 -19.74
C LEU A 179 8.96 -8.01 -18.37
N GLY A 180 9.27 -9.16 -17.79
CA GLY A 180 8.86 -9.54 -16.44
C GLY A 180 9.91 -9.14 -15.41
N ILE A 181 9.48 -8.60 -14.27
CA ILE A 181 10.35 -8.15 -13.17
C ILE A 181 9.91 -8.80 -11.85
N ASP A 182 10.83 -9.48 -11.18
CA ASP A 182 10.67 -9.97 -9.80
C ASP A 182 11.33 -8.98 -8.82
N ASP A 183 10.50 -8.08 -8.28
CA ASP A 183 10.92 -7.09 -7.29
C ASP A 183 10.82 -7.54 -5.83
N THR A 184 10.63 -8.82 -5.58
CA THR A 184 10.63 -9.31 -4.20
C THR A 184 12.02 -9.16 -3.55
N MET A 185 12.06 -8.96 -2.23
CA MET A 185 13.33 -9.00 -1.50
C MET A 185 13.97 -10.39 -1.62
N SER A 186 15.31 -10.43 -1.57
CA SER A 186 16.03 -11.71 -1.45
C SER A 186 15.73 -12.44 -0.14
N VAL A 187 15.32 -11.70 0.89
CA VAL A 187 14.91 -12.18 2.20
C VAL A 187 13.41 -11.96 2.41
N GLY A 188 12.70 -13.04 2.67
CA GLY A 188 11.26 -13.07 2.81
C GLY A 188 10.78 -12.87 4.25
N ILE A 189 10.49 -11.63 4.63
CA ILE A 189 9.90 -11.33 5.95
C ILE A 189 8.48 -11.89 6.01
N ARG A 190 8.11 -12.43 7.16
CA ARG A 190 6.75 -12.91 7.44
C ARG A 190 5.76 -11.75 7.53
N PHE A 191 4.50 -12.03 7.19
CA PHE A 191 3.35 -11.19 7.45
C PHE A 191 3.30 -10.76 8.92
N PRO A 192 2.93 -9.50 9.25
CA PRO A 192 2.34 -8.50 8.37
C PRO A 192 3.29 -7.63 7.55
N ALA A 193 4.62 -7.75 7.70
CA ALA A 193 5.57 -7.01 6.86
C ALA A 193 5.69 -7.66 5.45
N ASN A 194 6.59 -7.11 4.61
CA ASN A 194 6.83 -7.54 3.22
C ASN A 194 5.58 -7.39 2.34
N LEU A 195 5.27 -6.13 2.04
CA LEU A 195 4.17 -5.62 1.22
C LEU A 195 4.68 -4.89 -0.03
N PHE A 196 5.92 -4.37 -0.02
CA PHE A 196 6.48 -3.57 -1.09
C PHE A 196 7.37 -4.38 -2.02
N GLY A 197 7.44 -3.95 -3.28
CA GLY A 197 8.54 -4.30 -4.18
C GLY A 197 9.80 -3.53 -3.82
N HIS A 198 10.95 -4.19 -3.81
CA HIS A 198 12.26 -3.64 -3.45
C HIS A 198 13.22 -3.75 -4.64
N PRO A 199 13.16 -2.81 -5.59
CA PRO A 199 14.13 -2.74 -6.68
C PRO A 199 15.48 -2.29 -6.16
N THR A 200 16.55 -2.81 -6.75
CA THR A 200 17.91 -2.32 -6.52
C THR A 200 18.37 -1.46 -7.69
N ASP A 201 19.35 -0.60 -7.47
CA ASP A 201 19.95 0.20 -8.55
C ASP A 201 20.44 -0.68 -9.70
N LYS A 202 21.02 -1.85 -9.37
CA LYS A 202 21.52 -2.81 -10.37
C LYS A 202 20.37 -3.38 -11.22
N ARG A 203 19.24 -3.71 -10.59
CA ARG A 203 18.06 -4.22 -11.29
C ARG A 203 17.42 -3.14 -12.18
N ILE A 204 17.29 -1.92 -11.67
CA ILE A 204 16.77 -0.78 -12.46
C ILE A 204 17.63 -0.54 -13.70
N GLU A 205 18.96 -0.58 -13.57
CA GLU A 205 19.86 -0.41 -14.71
C GLU A 205 19.80 -1.58 -15.70
N ALA A 206 19.68 -2.81 -15.20
CA ALA A 206 19.51 -4.00 -16.05
C ALA A 206 18.19 -3.93 -16.84
N VAL A 207 17.09 -3.52 -16.20
CA VAL A 207 15.79 -3.28 -16.85
C VAL A 207 15.92 -2.20 -17.92
N ASN A 208 16.57 -1.08 -17.60
CA ASN A 208 16.81 0.00 -18.55
C ASN A 208 17.59 -0.49 -19.78
N SER A 209 18.69 -1.20 -19.55
CA SER A 209 19.55 -1.76 -20.60
C SER A 209 18.79 -2.77 -21.46
N GLU A 210 17.97 -3.63 -20.87
CA GLU A 210 17.20 -4.65 -21.59
C GLU A 210 16.04 -4.05 -22.41
N LEU A 211 15.41 -2.98 -21.94
CA LEU A 211 14.42 -2.24 -22.72
C LEU A 211 15.07 -1.51 -23.91
N GLN A 212 16.34 -1.12 -23.82
CA GLN A 212 17.09 -0.53 -24.94
C GLN A 212 17.61 -1.58 -25.93
N TYR A 213 17.94 -2.78 -25.43
CA TYR A 213 18.58 -3.84 -26.19
C TYR A 213 17.88 -4.10 -27.53
N TRP A 214 16.58 -4.37 -27.52
CA TRP A 214 15.85 -4.71 -28.76
C TRP A 214 15.62 -3.53 -29.70
N THR A 215 15.56 -2.30 -29.16
CA THR A 215 15.47 -1.08 -29.98
C THR A 215 16.77 -0.83 -30.73
N ASN A 216 17.93 -1.06 -30.10
CA ASN A 216 19.23 -0.82 -30.74
C ASN A 216 19.63 -1.91 -31.75
N HIS A 217 19.11 -3.14 -31.58
CA HIS A 217 19.40 -4.28 -32.46
C HIS A 217 18.35 -4.49 -33.56
N SER A 218 17.47 -3.51 -33.79
CA SER A 218 16.35 -3.62 -34.73
C SER A 218 16.03 -2.27 -35.37
N ASN A 219 15.96 -2.23 -36.70
CA ASN A 219 15.37 -1.08 -37.39
C ASN A 219 13.83 -1.10 -37.38
N ALA A 220 13.21 -2.21 -36.95
CA ALA A 220 11.76 -2.31 -36.82
C ALA A 220 11.29 -1.77 -35.45
N PRO A 221 10.19 -1.01 -35.41
CA PRO A 221 9.62 -0.50 -34.16
C PRO A 221 9.20 -1.65 -33.23
N VAL A 222 9.54 -1.52 -31.95
CA VAL A 222 9.25 -2.51 -30.91
C VAL A 222 8.25 -1.93 -29.92
N THR A 223 7.07 -2.56 -29.80
CA THR A 223 6.12 -2.21 -28.73
C THR A 223 6.50 -2.96 -27.46
N LYS A 224 6.65 -2.24 -26.35
CA LYS A 224 7.16 -2.78 -25.08
C LYS A 224 6.06 -2.78 -24.02
N VAL A 225 5.85 -3.93 -23.38
CA VAL A 225 4.96 -4.09 -22.23
C VAL A 225 5.77 -4.67 -21.08
N VAL A 226 5.69 -4.07 -19.91
CA VAL A 226 6.38 -4.56 -18.71
C VAL A 226 5.36 -5.17 -17.77
N PHE A 227 5.72 -6.21 -17.03
CA PHE A 227 4.87 -6.78 -15.99
C PHE A 227 5.66 -7.08 -14.72
N GLY A 228 5.01 -6.86 -13.59
CA GLY A 228 5.52 -7.11 -12.25
C GLY A 228 4.37 -7.48 -11.33
N HIS A 229 4.65 -7.70 -10.05
CA HIS A 229 3.61 -7.96 -9.06
C HIS A 229 3.10 -6.66 -8.42
N PHE A 230 4.02 -5.83 -7.93
CA PHE A 230 3.70 -4.64 -7.15
C PHE A 230 3.28 -3.47 -8.03
N PRO A 231 2.18 -2.75 -7.71
CA PRO A 231 1.89 -1.47 -8.33
C PRO A 231 2.94 -0.43 -7.91
N MET A 232 3.10 0.63 -8.69
CA MET A 232 4.09 1.68 -8.43
C MET A 232 3.86 2.38 -7.08
N SER A 233 2.62 2.43 -6.57
CA SER A 233 2.31 2.95 -5.24
C SER A 233 2.90 2.10 -4.09
N PHE A 234 3.19 0.82 -4.35
CA PHE A 234 3.79 -0.15 -3.42
C PHE A 234 5.15 -0.68 -3.92
N THR A 235 5.84 0.06 -4.77
CA THR A 235 7.25 -0.18 -5.09
C THR A 235 8.10 0.85 -4.34
N ALA A 236 9.06 0.39 -3.54
CA ALA A 236 10.00 1.24 -2.82
C ALA A 236 11.05 1.83 -3.77
N SER A 237 11.75 2.87 -3.32
CA SER A 237 12.88 3.43 -4.04
C SER A 237 14.12 2.57 -3.84
N SER A 238 15.00 2.51 -4.84
CA SER A 238 16.29 1.82 -4.72
C SER A 238 17.21 2.51 -3.71
N GLU A 239 18.41 1.94 -3.51
CA GLU A 239 19.41 2.43 -2.56
C GLU A 239 19.86 3.88 -2.84
N LYS A 240 19.88 4.29 -4.11
CA LYS A 240 20.16 5.68 -4.53
C LYS A 240 18.89 6.51 -4.75
N GLY A 241 17.72 6.02 -4.37
CA GLY A 241 16.45 6.71 -4.55
C GLY A 241 15.93 6.67 -5.99
N GLN A 242 16.33 5.70 -6.80
CA GLN A 242 15.83 5.53 -8.16
C GLN A 242 14.52 4.73 -8.17
N ARG A 243 13.71 4.96 -9.21
CA ARG A 243 12.44 4.25 -9.41
C ARG A 243 12.16 3.98 -10.89
N TYR A 244 11.40 2.92 -11.17
CA TYR A 244 11.11 2.45 -12.52
C TYR A 244 10.31 3.44 -13.37
N GLU A 245 9.45 4.27 -12.79
CA GLU A 245 8.57 5.17 -13.52
C GLU A 245 9.38 6.05 -14.51
N SER A 246 10.55 6.52 -14.07
CA SER A 246 11.48 7.30 -14.89
C SER A 246 12.08 6.50 -16.06
N VAL A 247 12.44 5.24 -15.81
CA VAL A 247 12.98 4.32 -16.84
C VAL A 247 11.89 3.97 -17.84
N PHE A 248 10.69 3.62 -17.37
CA PHE A 248 9.56 3.20 -18.19
C PHE A 248 9.11 4.32 -19.13
N ALA A 249 9.02 5.55 -18.62
CA ALA A 249 8.71 6.71 -19.43
C ALA A 249 9.83 6.99 -20.45
N ARG A 250 11.10 6.99 -20.04
CA ARG A 250 12.26 7.20 -20.95
C ARG A 250 12.35 6.16 -22.07
N GLN A 251 11.97 4.92 -21.79
CA GLN A 251 11.99 3.82 -22.76
C GLN A 251 10.71 3.68 -23.59
N SER A 252 9.76 4.61 -23.41
CA SER A 252 8.46 4.67 -24.10
C SER A 252 7.71 3.34 -24.07
N ILE A 253 7.63 2.71 -22.89
CA ILE A 253 6.81 1.50 -22.76
C ILE A 253 5.34 1.84 -22.95
N SER A 254 4.56 0.92 -23.50
CA SER A 254 3.13 1.13 -23.68
C SER A 254 2.38 1.00 -22.35
N ALA A 255 2.70 -0.05 -21.59
CA ALA A 255 2.07 -0.31 -20.30
C ALA A 255 2.94 -1.12 -19.33
N TYR A 256 2.69 -0.92 -18.04
CA TYR A 256 3.11 -1.75 -16.91
C TYR A 256 1.89 -2.52 -16.36
N LEU A 257 1.97 -3.84 -16.31
CA LEU A 257 0.93 -4.73 -15.79
C LEU A 257 1.29 -5.17 -14.37
N CYS A 258 0.36 -5.05 -13.42
CA CYS A 258 0.58 -5.43 -12.03
C CYS A 258 -0.64 -6.12 -11.39
N GLY A 259 -0.50 -6.55 -10.13
CA GLY A 259 -1.53 -7.15 -9.28
C GLY A 259 -1.51 -6.55 -7.88
N HIS A 260 -1.49 -7.40 -6.84
CA HIS A 260 -1.23 -7.08 -5.42
C HIS A 260 -2.35 -6.36 -4.66
N LEU A 261 -3.13 -5.47 -5.30
CA LEU A 261 -4.15 -4.67 -4.62
C LEU A 261 -5.50 -5.35 -4.49
N HIS A 262 -5.74 -6.38 -5.31
CA HIS A 262 -6.98 -7.13 -5.37
C HIS A 262 -8.17 -6.26 -5.82
N ALA A 263 -9.28 -6.93 -6.13
CA ALA A 263 -10.49 -6.28 -6.63
C ALA A 263 -11.44 -5.75 -5.53
N LYS A 264 -10.97 -5.63 -4.27
CA LYS A 264 -11.80 -5.19 -3.13
C LYS A 264 -12.14 -3.71 -3.17
N VAL A 265 -11.17 -2.88 -3.56
CA VAL A 265 -11.35 -1.43 -3.68
C VAL A 265 -11.99 -1.08 -5.02
N SER A 266 -11.44 -1.62 -6.10
CA SER A 266 -11.93 -1.44 -7.46
C SER A 266 -11.47 -2.60 -8.33
N LYS A 267 -12.26 -2.96 -9.34
CA LYS A 267 -11.84 -3.88 -10.42
C LYS A 267 -11.14 -3.16 -11.57
N GLN A 268 -11.09 -1.84 -11.51
CA GLN A 268 -10.56 -0.95 -12.54
C GLN A 268 -9.61 0.04 -11.85
N LEU A 269 -8.34 -0.36 -11.74
CA LEU A 269 -7.25 0.45 -11.23
C LEU A 269 -6.25 0.66 -12.35
N TRP A 270 -6.34 1.83 -12.98
CA TRP A 270 -5.50 2.23 -14.10
C TRP A 270 -4.85 3.56 -13.73
N ARG A 271 -3.62 3.82 -14.17
CA ARG A 271 -2.90 5.08 -13.90
C ARG A 271 -2.14 5.49 -15.14
N HIS A 272 -2.28 6.73 -15.55
CA HIS A 272 -1.50 7.29 -16.64
C HIS A 272 -0.33 8.06 -16.01
N HIS A 273 0.88 7.62 -16.31
CA HIS A 273 2.10 8.27 -15.84
C HIS A 273 2.61 9.20 -16.93
N GLU A 274 2.71 10.50 -16.63
CA GLU A 274 3.27 11.50 -17.54
C GLU A 274 4.53 12.09 -16.91
N MET A 275 5.63 12.05 -17.66
CA MET A 275 6.92 12.59 -17.23
C MET A 275 7.50 13.51 -18.30
N ARG A 276 8.24 14.52 -17.86
CA ARG A 276 9.04 15.36 -18.75
C ARG A 276 10.45 14.78 -18.82
N THR A 277 10.91 14.49 -20.03
CA THR A 277 12.30 14.09 -20.25
C THR A 277 13.23 15.31 -20.14
N ILE A 278 14.52 15.05 -19.97
CA ILE A 278 15.57 16.09 -19.90
C ILE A 278 15.59 16.96 -21.16
N GLU A 279 15.20 16.41 -22.30
CA GLU A 279 15.10 17.09 -23.59
C GLU A 279 13.80 17.89 -23.77
N GLY A 280 12.95 17.97 -22.73
CA GLY A 280 11.68 18.68 -22.78
C GLY A 280 10.54 17.91 -23.46
N HIS A 281 10.79 16.69 -23.94
CA HIS A 281 9.74 15.82 -24.51
C HIS A 281 8.86 15.26 -23.38
N LYS A 282 7.54 15.19 -23.61
CA LYS A 282 6.63 14.49 -22.71
C LYS A 282 6.63 13.02 -23.08
N SER A 283 6.96 12.16 -22.13
CA SER A 283 6.87 10.70 -22.27
C SER A 283 5.83 10.17 -21.29
N SER A 284 5.03 9.20 -21.72
CA SER A 284 4.01 8.61 -20.87
C SER A 284 3.84 7.11 -21.08
N PHE A 285 3.29 6.46 -20.06
CA PHE A 285 2.90 5.06 -20.11
C PHE A 285 1.68 4.81 -19.23
N TRP A 286 0.99 3.70 -19.48
CA TRP A 286 -0.10 3.25 -18.62
C TRP A 286 0.37 2.24 -17.58
N GLU A 287 -0.19 2.30 -16.39
CA GLU A 287 -0.11 1.24 -15.39
C GLU A 287 -1.51 0.65 -15.22
N TRP A 288 -1.62 -0.68 -15.31
CA TRP A 288 -2.88 -1.40 -15.18
C TRP A 288 -2.75 -2.53 -14.16
N GLU A 289 -3.43 -2.36 -13.03
CA GLU A 289 -3.62 -3.46 -12.09
C GLU A 289 -4.73 -4.39 -12.60
N LEU A 290 -4.51 -5.69 -12.43
CA LEU A 290 -5.51 -6.73 -12.62
C LEU A 290 -5.96 -7.22 -11.24
N GLY A 291 -7.25 -7.09 -10.97
CA GLY A 291 -7.83 -7.64 -9.74
C GLY A 291 -7.63 -9.15 -9.60
N ASP A 292 -7.81 -9.64 -8.39
CA ASP A 292 -7.34 -10.97 -8.00
C ASP A 292 -8.12 -12.16 -8.60
N TRP A 293 -7.41 -13.28 -8.72
CA TRP A 293 -8.03 -14.58 -8.92
C TRP A 293 -8.69 -15.09 -7.62
N LYS A 294 -8.08 -14.87 -6.46
CA LYS A 294 -8.46 -15.38 -5.12
C LYS A 294 -9.94 -15.29 -4.74
N ASP A 295 -10.57 -14.14 -4.94
CA ASP A 295 -11.94 -13.82 -4.54
C ASP A 295 -12.82 -13.63 -5.80
N TYR A 296 -12.26 -13.09 -6.90
CA TYR A 296 -13.04 -12.69 -8.07
C TYR A 296 -12.80 -13.52 -9.35
N ARG A 297 -11.80 -14.42 -9.39
CA ARG A 297 -11.45 -15.26 -10.55
C ARG A 297 -11.21 -14.42 -11.82
N LEU A 298 -10.56 -13.26 -11.66
CA LEU A 298 -10.30 -12.36 -12.76
C LEU A 298 -9.13 -12.84 -13.62
N MET A 299 -9.27 -12.65 -14.92
CA MET A 299 -8.20 -12.81 -15.91
C MET A 299 -8.28 -11.65 -16.91
N ARG A 300 -7.16 -11.27 -17.50
CA ARG A 300 -7.08 -10.26 -18.56
C ARG A 300 -6.68 -10.92 -19.87
N ILE A 301 -7.33 -10.52 -20.96
CA ILE A 301 -6.85 -10.76 -22.32
C ILE A 301 -6.35 -9.43 -22.86
N LEU A 302 -5.06 -9.35 -23.17
CA LEU A 302 -4.40 -8.15 -23.70
C LEU A 302 -3.95 -8.41 -25.13
N ALA A 303 -4.10 -7.42 -26.00
CA ALA A 303 -3.67 -7.48 -27.39
C ALA A 303 -2.80 -6.28 -27.78
N ILE A 304 -1.87 -6.52 -28.69
CA ILE A 304 -1.02 -5.51 -29.31
C ILE A 304 -1.23 -5.58 -30.82
N ASP A 305 -1.74 -4.50 -31.40
CA ASP A 305 -2.12 -4.41 -32.81
C ASP A 305 -1.56 -3.11 -33.40
N GLY A 306 -0.50 -3.20 -34.21
CA GLY A 306 0.04 -2.02 -34.87
C GLY A 306 0.67 -0.99 -33.91
N GLY A 307 0.94 -1.36 -32.65
CA GLY A 307 1.42 -0.45 -31.59
C GLY A 307 0.31 0.06 -30.67
N ALA A 308 -0.95 -0.25 -30.98
CA ALA A 308 -2.09 -0.05 -30.10
C ALA A 308 -2.17 -1.20 -29.10
N VAL A 309 -2.25 -0.89 -27.80
CA VAL A 309 -2.35 -1.89 -26.72
C VAL A 309 -3.72 -1.78 -26.08
N SER A 310 -4.51 -2.85 -26.21
CA SER A 310 -5.86 -2.94 -25.67
C SER A 310 -6.03 -4.17 -24.80
N PHE A 311 -7.03 -4.16 -23.92
CA PHE A 311 -7.32 -5.30 -23.07
C PHE A 311 -8.79 -5.38 -22.69
N ILE A 312 -9.20 -6.54 -22.20
CA ILE A 312 -10.48 -6.79 -21.52
C ILE A 312 -10.26 -7.72 -20.34
N ASP A 313 -11.03 -7.50 -19.28
CA ASP A 313 -10.98 -8.31 -18.06
C ASP A 313 -12.24 -9.18 -17.95
N HIS A 314 -12.05 -10.45 -17.55
CA HIS A 314 -13.10 -11.45 -17.45
C HIS A 314 -13.10 -12.12 -16.08
N THR A 315 -14.29 -12.36 -15.54
CA THR A 315 -14.49 -13.26 -14.41
C THR A 315 -14.72 -14.69 -14.91
N LEU A 316 -13.80 -15.61 -14.61
CA LEU A 316 -13.84 -17.00 -15.07
C LEU A 316 -14.34 -17.96 -13.97
N LYS A 317 -15.65 -17.90 -13.69
CA LYS A 317 -16.32 -18.86 -12.78
C LYS A 317 -16.92 -20.07 -13.51
N HIS A 318 -17.03 -19.99 -14.83
CA HIS A 318 -17.56 -21.02 -15.71
C HIS A 318 -16.73 -21.06 -16.99
N ALA A 319 -17.09 -21.93 -17.94
CA ALA A 319 -16.49 -21.93 -19.27
C ALA A 319 -16.54 -20.53 -19.90
N LEU A 320 -15.48 -20.19 -20.64
CA LEU A 320 -15.36 -18.90 -21.31
C LEU A 320 -16.52 -18.72 -22.30
N LYS A 321 -17.34 -17.69 -22.06
CA LYS A 321 -18.32 -17.22 -23.05
C LYS A 321 -17.59 -16.50 -24.18
N THR A 322 -18.23 -16.35 -25.34
CA THR A 322 -17.64 -15.58 -26.44
C THR A 322 -17.15 -14.23 -25.95
N SER A 323 -15.87 -13.97 -26.16
CA SER A 323 -15.17 -12.78 -25.69
C SER A 323 -14.79 -11.93 -26.90
N ILE A 324 -15.00 -10.62 -26.79
CA ILE A 324 -14.85 -9.67 -27.89
C ILE A 324 -13.87 -8.60 -27.44
N LEU A 325 -12.65 -8.64 -27.98
CA LEU A 325 -11.60 -7.66 -27.73
C LEU A 325 -11.41 -6.79 -28.96
N VAL A 326 -11.89 -5.55 -28.90
CA VAL A 326 -11.57 -4.56 -29.94
C VAL A 326 -10.10 -4.16 -29.77
N THR A 327 -9.27 -4.42 -30.78
CA THR A 327 -7.85 -4.09 -30.77
C THR A 327 -7.57 -2.69 -31.29
N TYR A 328 -8.37 -2.24 -32.27
CA TYR A 328 -8.33 -0.88 -32.77
C TYR A 328 -9.71 -0.44 -33.29
N PRO A 329 -10.15 0.82 -33.07
CA PRO A 329 -9.50 1.85 -32.25
C PRO A 329 -9.55 1.54 -30.75
N THR A 330 -8.57 2.05 -29.99
CA THR A 330 -8.43 1.82 -28.54
C THR A 330 -9.41 2.63 -27.71
N ASP A 331 -9.67 2.18 -26.47
CA ASP A 331 -10.45 2.97 -25.51
C ASP A 331 -9.69 4.23 -25.12
N SER A 332 -10.26 5.41 -25.38
CA SER A 332 -9.61 6.69 -25.11
C SER A 332 -9.44 7.00 -23.62
N ARG A 333 -9.98 6.18 -22.71
CA ARG A 333 -9.92 6.40 -21.26
C ARG A 333 -8.81 5.63 -20.55
N SER A 334 -8.31 4.57 -21.16
CA SER A 334 -7.50 3.56 -20.44
C SER A 334 -6.44 2.88 -21.27
N MET A 335 -6.44 3.02 -22.59
CA MET A 335 -5.56 2.26 -23.48
C MET A 335 -4.54 3.16 -24.15
N ASN A 336 -3.45 2.56 -24.60
CA ASN A 336 -2.35 3.28 -25.22
C ASN A 336 -2.30 3.04 -26.73
N MET A 337 -1.89 4.06 -27.46
CA MET A 337 -1.49 3.98 -28.85
C MET A 337 -0.08 4.57 -28.92
N LEU A 338 0.93 3.73 -29.13
CA LEU A 338 2.28 4.22 -29.36
C LEU A 338 2.25 5.10 -30.61
N GLU A 339 2.82 6.31 -30.55
CA GLU A 339 2.79 7.25 -31.67
C GLU A 339 3.28 6.56 -32.94
N SER A 340 2.38 6.45 -33.94
CA SER A 340 2.82 6.18 -35.31
C SER A 340 3.71 7.34 -35.73
N GLU A 341 4.82 7.05 -36.41
CA GLU A 341 5.60 8.07 -37.08
C GLU A 341 4.66 9.03 -37.84
N LYS A 342 4.68 10.30 -37.42
CA LYS A 342 4.05 11.47 -38.03
C LYS A 342 2.84 11.20 -38.95
N GLY A 343 1.64 11.27 -38.37
CA GLY A 343 0.46 11.81 -39.07
C GLY A 343 -0.41 10.85 -39.90
N SER A 344 -0.12 9.54 -39.92
CA SER A 344 -1.04 8.59 -40.56
C SER A 344 -2.09 8.08 -39.57
N MET A 345 -3.33 8.57 -39.70
CA MET A 345 -4.47 8.05 -38.97
C MET A 345 -4.84 6.67 -39.54
N ARG A 346 -4.87 5.65 -38.69
CA ARG A 346 -5.21 4.30 -39.12
C ARG A 346 -6.72 4.20 -39.39
N ASN A 347 -7.05 3.78 -40.62
CA ASN A 347 -8.39 3.76 -41.20
C ASN A 347 -9.00 2.35 -41.20
N ASP A 348 -8.98 1.68 -40.07
CA ASP A 348 -9.62 0.38 -39.91
C ASP A 348 -10.22 0.16 -38.51
N ILE A 349 -10.96 -0.93 -38.39
CA ILE A 349 -11.45 -1.50 -37.14
C ILE A 349 -10.94 -2.94 -37.10
N ASN A 350 -10.28 -3.30 -36.00
CA ASN A 350 -9.83 -4.66 -35.74
C ASN A 350 -10.40 -5.19 -34.43
N VAL A 351 -10.84 -6.45 -34.47
CA VAL A 351 -11.49 -7.11 -33.34
C VAL A 351 -11.05 -8.58 -33.26
N LEU A 352 -10.64 -9.01 -32.08
CA LEU A 352 -10.47 -10.43 -31.77
C LEU A 352 -11.75 -10.98 -31.13
N VAL A 353 -12.29 -12.06 -31.69
CA VAL A 353 -13.51 -12.73 -31.18
C VAL A 353 -13.18 -14.16 -30.77
N PHE A 354 -12.97 -14.39 -29.47
CA PHE A 354 -12.65 -15.70 -28.93
C PHE A 354 -13.92 -16.47 -28.61
N SER A 355 -14.14 -17.62 -29.25
CA SER A 355 -15.32 -18.45 -28.98
C SER A 355 -15.03 -19.94 -29.18
N HIS A 356 -15.80 -20.78 -28.48
CA HIS A 356 -15.89 -22.21 -28.77
C HIS A 356 -16.83 -22.50 -29.95
N GLN A 357 -17.68 -21.53 -30.33
CA GLN A 357 -18.64 -21.67 -31.43
C GLN A 357 -18.12 -20.98 -32.69
N VAL A 358 -18.60 -21.44 -33.85
CA VAL A 358 -18.27 -20.81 -35.13
C VAL A 358 -18.98 -19.47 -35.22
N ILE A 359 -18.24 -18.41 -35.53
CA ILE A 359 -18.79 -17.06 -35.68
C ILE A 359 -19.32 -16.87 -37.10
N ARG A 360 -20.57 -16.40 -37.22
CA ARG A 360 -21.25 -16.17 -38.51
C ARG A 360 -21.18 -14.74 -38.98
N ASN A 361 -21.44 -13.79 -38.08
CA ASN A 361 -21.46 -12.37 -38.42
C ASN A 361 -20.87 -11.54 -37.29
N VAL A 362 -20.12 -10.50 -37.66
CA VAL A 362 -19.55 -9.52 -36.75
C VAL A 362 -19.84 -8.13 -37.33
N SER A 363 -20.47 -7.26 -36.55
CA SER A 363 -20.67 -5.86 -36.94
C SER A 363 -20.24 -4.92 -35.83
N ALA A 364 -19.62 -3.80 -36.20
CA ALA A 364 -19.30 -2.72 -35.29
C ALA A 364 -20.32 -1.59 -35.48
N ARG A 365 -20.84 -1.06 -34.38
CA ARG A 365 -21.72 0.11 -34.38
C ARG A 365 -21.02 1.27 -33.71
N VAL A 366 -21.09 2.42 -34.36
CA VAL A 366 -20.57 3.68 -33.85
C VAL A 366 -21.73 4.54 -33.35
N PHE A 367 -21.57 5.12 -32.16
CA PHE A 367 -22.54 5.97 -31.51
C PHE A 367 -21.97 7.36 -31.26
N ASP A 368 -22.79 8.41 -31.37
CA ASP A 368 -22.40 9.80 -31.06
C ASP A 368 -23.03 10.25 -29.73
N SER A 369 -22.19 10.49 -28.72
CA SER A 369 -22.63 10.92 -27.39
C SER A 369 -23.28 12.31 -27.40
N HIS A 370 -22.98 13.16 -28.39
CA HIS A 370 -23.64 14.46 -28.55
C HIS A 370 -25.07 14.34 -29.09
N SER A 371 -25.38 13.19 -29.69
CA SER A 371 -26.70 12.87 -30.26
C SER A 371 -27.41 11.81 -29.41
N GLU A 372 -27.29 11.88 -28.08
CA GLU A 372 -27.88 10.93 -27.13
C GLU A 372 -27.54 9.46 -27.43
N PHE A 373 -26.29 9.20 -27.88
CA PHE A 373 -25.83 7.87 -28.29
C PHE A 373 -26.67 7.24 -29.41
N LYS A 374 -27.13 8.04 -30.38
CA LYS A 374 -27.67 7.50 -31.63
C LYS A 374 -26.59 6.79 -32.45
N ILE A 375 -26.97 5.70 -33.11
CA ILE A 375 -26.10 4.99 -34.06
C ILE A 375 -25.87 5.89 -35.27
N VAL A 376 -24.61 6.16 -35.58
CA VAL A 376 -24.21 6.96 -36.74
C VAL A 376 -23.71 6.09 -37.89
N GLU A 377 -23.14 4.92 -37.60
CA GLU A 377 -22.70 3.97 -38.62
C GLU A 377 -22.75 2.53 -38.07
N GLU A 378 -23.08 1.57 -38.92
CA GLU A 378 -22.91 0.13 -38.66
C GLU A 378 -22.05 -0.46 -39.78
N ILE A 379 -20.88 -1.01 -39.40
CA ILE A 379 -19.87 -1.53 -40.31
C ILE A 379 -19.80 -3.06 -40.13
N PRO A 380 -19.97 -3.87 -41.18
CA PRO A 380 -19.73 -5.32 -41.11
C PRO A 380 -18.23 -5.62 -41.13
N LEU A 381 -17.77 -6.56 -40.31
CA LEU A 381 -16.38 -6.99 -40.25
C LEU A 381 -16.21 -8.37 -40.89
N GLN A 382 -15.11 -8.53 -41.63
CA GLN A 382 -14.76 -9.77 -42.31
C GLN A 382 -13.65 -10.50 -41.55
N LEU A 383 -13.70 -11.82 -41.54
CA LEU A 383 -12.64 -12.64 -40.98
C LEU A 383 -11.37 -12.49 -41.84
N VAL A 384 -10.24 -12.16 -41.21
CA VAL A 384 -8.96 -12.01 -41.90
C VAL A 384 -8.45 -13.40 -42.33
N ALA A 385 -8.38 -13.65 -43.62
CA ALA A 385 -7.91 -14.91 -44.21
C ALA A 385 -6.39 -15.07 -44.03
N SER A 386 -5.94 -15.43 -42.83
CA SER A 386 -4.54 -15.78 -42.56
C SER A 386 -4.49 -16.89 -41.50
N SER A 387 -4.25 -18.13 -41.97
CA SER A 387 -4.34 -19.39 -41.21
C SER A 387 -5.73 -19.73 -40.65
N ALA A 388 -6.08 -21.01 -40.58
CA ALA A 388 -7.40 -21.51 -40.14
C ALA A 388 -7.77 -21.19 -38.68
N HIS A 389 -6.93 -20.46 -37.94
CA HIS A 389 -6.97 -20.40 -36.47
C HIS A 389 -6.88 -19.01 -35.86
N ARG A 390 -6.91 -17.92 -36.65
CA ARG A 390 -6.91 -16.56 -36.11
C ARG A 390 -8.33 -16.00 -35.95
N PRO A 391 -8.74 -15.60 -34.74
CA PRO A 391 -10.06 -15.02 -34.49
C PRO A 391 -10.13 -13.51 -34.80
N LEU A 392 -9.41 -13.03 -35.82
CA LEU A 392 -9.29 -11.61 -36.15
C LEU A 392 -10.30 -11.19 -37.23
N PHE A 393 -11.13 -10.22 -36.90
CA PHE A 393 -12.11 -9.60 -37.76
C PHE A 393 -11.68 -8.16 -38.09
N HIS A 394 -11.78 -7.79 -39.36
CA HIS A 394 -11.31 -6.52 -39.90
C HIS A 394 -12.39 -5.82 -40.72
N ALA A 395 -12.45 -4.50 -40.62
CA ALA A 395 -13.15 -3.66 -41.57
C ALA A 395 -12.35 -2.39 -41.85
N LYS A 396 -12.49 -1.87 -43.08
CA LYS A 396 -12.07 -0.51 -43.42
C LYS A 396 -13.21 0.46 -43.11
N TRP A 397 -12.86 1.65 -42.66
CA TRP A 397 -13.77 2.77 -42.45
C TRP A 397 -13.07 4.09 -42.76
N ASN A 398 -13.81 5.20 -42.79
CA ASN A 398 -13.24 6.52 -42.91
C ASN A 398 -13.08 7.16 -41.51
N ALA A 399 -11.89 7.07 -40.92
CA ALA A 399 -11.64 7.56 -39.57
C ALA A 399 -11.80 9.09 -39.46
N GLU A 400 -11.63 9.83 -40.56
CA GLU A 400 -11.81 11.29 -40.60
C GLU A 400 -13.23 11.73 -40.20
N ASN A 401 -14.24 10.90 -40.45
CA ASN A 401 -15.63 11.16 -40.03
C ASN A 401 -15.79 11.23 -38.50
N TYR A 402 -14.82 10.69 -37.77
CA TYR A 402 -14.84 10.53 -36.32
C TYR A 402 -13.84 11.44 -35.60
N ARG A 403 -13.24 12.42 -36.29
CA ARG A 403 -12.43 13.45 -35.64
C ARG A 403 -13.28 14.30 -34.71
N SER A 404 -12.76 14.55 -33.51
CA SER A 404 -13.44 15.39 -32.53
C SER A 404 -12.45 16.04 -31.57
N PRO A 405 -12.72 17.27 -31.10
CA PRO A 405 -12.00 17.83 -29.95
C PRO A 405 -12.24 17.00 -28.67
N SER A 406 -13.38 16.33 -28.55
CA SER A 406 -13.72 15.51 -27.38
C SER A 406 -13.29 14.05 -27.61
N PRO A 407 -12.35 13.51 -26.80
CA PRO A 407 -11.90 12.11 -26.90
C PRO A 407 -12.98 11.07 -26.53
N THR A 408 -14.14 11.50 -26.02
CA THR A 408 -15.25 10.63 -25.61
C THR A 408 -16.54 10.91 -26.36
N ARG A 409 -16.47 11.58 -27.52
CA ARG A 409 -17.65 11.83 -28.35
C ARG A 409 -18.18 10.56 -29.02
N TYR A 410 -17.30 9.85 -29.72
CA TYR A 410 -17.68 8.65 -30.46
C TYR A 410 -17.42 7.39 -29.66
N TRP A 411 -18.36 6.45 -29.71
CA TRP A 411 -18.31 5.20 -28.98
C TRP A 411 -18.49 4.04 -29.93
N LEU A 412 -17.78 2.94 -29.67
CA LEU A 412 -17.82 1.72 -30.47
C LEU A 412 -18.39 0.59 -29.63
N GLN A 413 -19.28 -0.20 -30.23
CA GLN A 413 -19.72 -1.48 -29.70
C GLN A 413 -19.75 -2.52 -30.80
N VAL A 414 -19.23 -3.71 -30.53
CA VAL A 414 -19.20 -4.80 -31.50
C VAL A 414 -20.22 -5.86 -31.14
N PHE A 415 -20.96 -6.32 -32.15
CA PHE A 415 -21.99 -7.34 -32.07
C PHE A 415 -21.52 -8.57 -32.84
N VAL A 416 -21.70 -9.73 -32.24
CA VAL A 416 -21.31 -11.04 -32.77
C VAL A 416 -22.52 -11.95 -32.79
N LEU A 417 -22.73 -12.63 -33.91
CA LEU A 417 -23.71 -13.70 -34.08
C LEU A 417 -22.97 -15.03 -34.28
N ASP A 418 -23.21 -15.99 -33.41
CA ASP A 418 -22.62 -17.33 -33.54
C ASP A 418 -23.47 -18.28 -34.40
N SER A 419 -22.96 -19.50 -34.61
CA SER A 419 -23.61 -20.54 -35.40
C SER A 419 -24.92 -21.07 -34.81
N HIS A 420 -25.14 -20.89 -33.50
CA HIS A 420 -26.35 -21.27 -32.80
C HIS A 420 -27.39 -20.13 -32.76
N GLY A 421 -27.09 -18.97 -33.36
CA GLY A 421 -27.97 -17.82 -33.37
C GLY A 421 -27.90 -16.96 -32.11
N VAL A 422 -26.94 -17.21 -31.22
CA VAL A 422 -26.73 -16.40 -30.01
C VAL A 422 -26.06 -15.08 -30.41
N LYS A 423 -26.67 -13.97 -29.98
CA LYS A 423 -26.14 -12.62 -30.16
C LYS A 423 -25.41 -12.18 -28.91
N ILE A 424 -24.17 -11.72 -29.07
CA ILE A 424 -23.29 -11.28 -27.98
C ILE A 424 -22.70 -9.93 -28.37
N SER A 425 -22.60 -9.01 -27.42
CA SER A 425 -22.04 -7.68 -27.66
C SER A 425 -20.87 -7.40 -26.73
N SER A 426 -19.89 -6.63 -27.21
CA SER A 426 -18.83 -6.07 -26.36
C SER A 426 -19.40 -5.02 -25.40
N GLU A 427 -18.58 -4.59 -24.43
CA GLU A 427 -18.82 -3.31 -23.75
C GLU A 427 -18.80 -2.18 -24.79
N GLN A 428 -19.68 -1.20 -24.62
CA GLN A 428 -19.66 0.03 -25.40
C GLN A 428 -18.59 0.95 -24.82
N ARG A 429 -17.62 1.38 -25.64
CA ARG A 429 -16.47 2.17 -25.17
C ARG A 429 -16.17 3.38 -26.06
N PRO A 430 -15.69 4.50 -25.51
CA PRO A 430 -15.31 5.65 -26.31
C PRO A 430 -14.01 5.38 -27.05
N PHE A 431 -13.80 6.06 -28.17
CA PHE A 431 -12.53 6.05 -28.87
C PHE A 431 -12.18 7.43 -29.42
N SER A 432 -10.90 7.63 -29.68
CA SER A 432 -10.40 8.77 -30.44
C SER A 432 -9.49 8.28 -31.55
N VAL A 433 -9.85 8.58 -32.79
CA VAL A 433 -9.02 8.26 -33.96
C VAL A 433 -7.72 9.07 -34.00
N GLU A 434 -7.65 10.16 -33.24
CA GLU A 434 -6.47 11.03 -33.11
C GLU A 434 -5.58 10.63 -31.93
N GLY A 435 -5.91 9.56 -31.21
CA GLY A 435 -5.17 9.13 -30.02
C GLY A 435 -5.34 10.05 -28.80
N LYS A 436 -6.33 10.96 -28.81
CA LYS A 436 -6.62 11.83 -27.66
C LYS A 436 -7.17 11.01 -26.50
N MET A 437 -6.70 11.33 -25.29
CA MET A 437 -7.11 10.63 -24.07
C MET A 437 -8.09 11.45 -23.22
N ALA A 438 -9.04 10.77 -22.59
CA ALA A 438 -9.88 11.30 -21.51
C ALA A 438 -9.54 10.58 -20.21
N ILE A 439 -8.77 11.21 -19.34
CA ILE A 439 -8.45 10.64 -18.03
C ILE A 439 -9.72 10.76 -17.15
N PRO A 440 -10.35 9.64 -16.76
CA PRO A 440 -11.57 9.69 -15.94
C PRO A 440 -11.24 10.18 -14.52
N THR A 441 -12.18 10.89 -13.90
CA THR A 441 -12.10 11.22 -12.46
C THR A 441 -12.24 9.94 -11.64
N ARG A 442 -11.44 9.83 -10.57
CA ARG A 442 -11.34 8.60 -9.79
C ARG A 442 -11.92 8.80 -8.39
N PRO A 443 -12.56 7.76 -7.82
CA PRO A 443 -12.88 7.76 -6.39
C PRO A 443 -11.63 8.03 -5.56
N TRP A 444 -11.77 8.80 -4.48
CA TRP A 444 -10.65 9.18 -3.61
C TRP A 444 -9.89 7.96 -3.04
N LEU A 445 -10.58 6.83 -2.82
CA LEU A 445 -9.97 5.61 -2.31
C LEU A 445 -9.06 4.95 -3.35
N ASN A 446 -9.44 4.98 -4.63
CA ASN A 446 -8.60 4.48 -5.73
C ASN A 446 -7.33 5.34 -5.83
N TYR A 447 -7.46 6.66 -5.71
CA TYR A 447 -6.33 7.58 -5.68
C TYR A 447 -5.39 7.27 -4.49
N LEU A 448 -5.95 7.11 -3.29
CA LEU A 448 -5.17 6.83 -2.08
C LEU A 448 -4.39 5.50 -2.18
N VAL A 449 -4.97 4.46 -2.75
CA VAL A 449 -4.34 3.13 -2.78
C VAL A 449 -3.38 2.99 -3.98
N PHE A 450 -3.72 3.55 -5.13
CA PHE A 450 -3.01 3.28 -6.39
C PHE A 450 -2.12 4.42 -6.89
N GLU A 451 -2.35 5.66 -6.44
CA GLU A 451 -1.59 6.82 -6.93
C GLU A 451 -0.64 7.40 -5.90
N VAL A 452 -1.04 7.40 -4.62
CA VAL A 452 -0.18 7.84 -3.52
C VAL A 452 0.98 6.86 -3.37
N GLN A 453 2.20 7.38 -3.44
CA GLN A 453 3.41 6.62 -3.12
C GLN A 453 3.45 6.36 -1.62
N TRP A 454 3.22 5.12 -1.21
CA TRP A 454 3.10 4.78 0.21
C TRP A 454 4.41 4.85 0.98
N GLU A 455 5.55 4.78 0.29
CA GLU A 455 6.87 5.06 0.86
C GLU A 455 6.95 6.50 1.38
N ASP A 456 6.62 7.49 0.54
CA ASP A 456 6.63 8.91 0.92
C ASP A 456 5.54 9.21 1.96
N MET A 457 4.34 8.67 1.76
CA MET A 457 3.25 8.82 2.73
C MET A 457 3.64 8.26 4.10
N TYR A 458 4.35 7.13 4.13
CA TYR A 458 4.88 6.58 5.37
C TYR A 458 5.84 7.56 6.06
N GLN A 459 6.78 8.16 5.32
CA GLN A 459 7.69 9.17 5.88
C GLN A 459 6.92 10.37 6.45
N VAL A 460 5.93 10.91 5.71
CA VAL A 460 5.12 12.04 6.16
C VAL A 460 4.34 11.70 7.45
N LEU A 461 3.67 10.55 7.48
CA LEU A 461 2.90 10.11 8.64
C LEU A 461 3.81 9.82 9.84
N LEU A 462 4.95 9.18 9.60
CA LEU A 462 5.92 8.90 10.64
C LEU A 462 6.45 10.19 11.27
N TRP A 463 7.00 11.10 10.47
CA TRP A 463 7.60 12.34 10.97
C TRP A 463 6.58 13.32 11.53
N SER A 464 5.36 13.36 10.98
CA SER A 464 4.28 14.16 11.57
C SER A 464 3.89 13.64 12.97
N ASN A 465 3.81 12.31 13.17
CA ASN A 465 3.56 11.74 14.48
C ASN A 465 4.72 12.00 15.45
N MET A 466 5.97 11.82 15.02
CA MET A 466 7.15 12.07 15.85
C MET A 466 7.26 13.55 16.23
N GLY A 467 7.01 14.45 15.28
CA GLY A 467 6.97 15.90 15.52
C GLY A 467 5.84 16.27 16.49
N PHE A 468 4.63 15.75 16.28
CA PHE A 468 3.50 15.96 17.19
C PHE A 468 3.82 15.46 18.62
N THR A 469 4.35 14.26 18.75
CA THR A 469 4.72 13.65 20.03
C THR A 469 5.81 14.47 20.75
N THR A 470 6.81 14.94 20.00
CA THR A 470 7.86 15.82 20.53
C THR A 470 7.29 17.14 21.04
N VAL A 471 6.42 17.79 20.26
CA VAL A 471 5.73 19.03 20.66
C VAL A 471 4.87 18.79 21.91
N LEU A 472 4.15 17.66 21.96
CA LEU A 472 3.31 17.27 23.09
C LEU A 472 4.10 17.07 24.39
N LEU A 473 5.35 16.59 24.31
CA LEU A 473 6.21 16.37 25.48
C LEU A 473 7.00 17.64 25.87
N LEU A 474 7.53 18.41 24.92
CA LEU A 474 8.48 19.49 25.19
C LEU A 474 7.81 20.84 25.43
N THR A 475 6.86 21.24 24.57
CA THR A 475 6.26 22.58 24.62
C THR A 475 5.58 22.88 25.96
N PRO A 476 4.79 21.96 26.55
CA PRO A 476 4.15 22.24 27.84
C PRO A 476 5.16 22.30 28.98
N LYS A 477 6.26 21.55 28.90
CA LYS A 477 7.34 21.55 29.89
C LYS A 477 8.11 22.87 29.90
N LEU A 478 8.42 23.38 28.71
CA LEU A 478 9.00 24.70 28.51
C LEU A 478 8.08 25.79 29.06
N LEU A 479 6.79 25.74 28.69
CA LEU A 479 5.81 26.69 29.16
C LEU A 479 5.66 26.66 30.69
N TYR A 480 5.62 25.47 31.29
CA TYR A 480 5.63 25.31 32.74
C TYR A 480 6.85 25.97 33.39
N HIS A 481 8.04 25.83 32.80
CA HIS A 481 9.26 26.46 33.31
C HIS A 481 9.17 27.99 33.31
N PHE A 482 8.69 28.59 32.22
CA PHE A 482 8.53 30.05 32.12
C PHE A 482 7.42 30.58 33.04
N VAL A 483 6.26 29.92 33.07
CA VAL A 483 5.11 30.37 33.87
C VAL A 483 5.38 30.21 35.36
N ARG A 484 6.09 29.16 35.80
CA ARG A 484 6.48 28.96 37.21
C ARG A 484 7.40 30.05 37.74
N ARG A 485 8.19 30.70 36.88
CA ARG A 485 9.10 31.79 37.28
C ARG A 485 8.36 33.07 37.65
N SER A 486 7.13 33.23 37.17
CA SER A 486 6.21 34.25 37.66
C SER A 486 5.47 33.73 38.90
N SER A 487 5.29 34.55 39.93
CA SER A 487 4.39 34.28 41.09
C SER A 487 2.90 34.23 40.70
N SER A 488 2.62 33.94 39.42
CA SER A 488 1.32 34.07 38.75
C SER A 488 0.74 32.71 38.33
N TYR A 489 1.50 31.59 38.39
CA TYR A 489 0.98 30.28 37.95
C TYR A 489 -0.25 29.81 38.74
N GLN A 490 -0.21 29.87 40.08
CA GLN A 490 -1.37 29.46 40.89
C GLN A 490 -2.57 30.38 40.67
N ARG A 491 -2.33 31.70 40.56
CA ARG A 491 -3.37 32.69 40.25
C ARG A 491 -3.98 32.47 38.87
N TRP A 492 -3.15 32.17 37.88
CA TRP A 492 -3.57 31.86 36.51
C TRP A 492 -4.33 30.53 36.44
N ALA A 493 -3.83 29.46 37.06
CA ALA A 493 -4.50 28.17 37.09
C ALA A 493 -5.87 28.24 37.76
N VAL A 494 -5.98 28.94 38.90
CA VAL A 494 -7.27 29.20 39.57
C VAL A 494 -8.19 30.02 38.67
N SER A 495 -7.67 31.04 37.98
CA SER A 495 -8.44 31.86 37.04
C SER A 495 -8.96 31.10 35.80
N VAL A 496 -8.20 30.12 35.32
CA VAL A 496 -8.62 29.22 34.23
C VAL A 496 -9.73 28.30 34.71
N LEU A 497 -9.56 27.69 35.88
CA LEU A 497 -10.50 26.72 36.46
C LEU A 497 -11.80 27.37 36.98
N SER A 498 -11.78 28.65 37.31
CA SER A 498 -12.96 29.40 37.74
C SER A 498 -13.79 29.95 36.58
N SER A 499 -13.28 29.99 35.34
CA SER A 499 -13.99 30.62 34.22
C SER A 499 -14.92 29.63 33.49
N PRO A 500 -16.17 30.02 33.11
CA PRO A 500 -17.04 29.20 32.28
C PRO A 500 -16.37 28.90 30.93
N ILE A 501 -16.45 27.65 30.46
CA ILE A 501 -15.84 27.18 29.18
C ILE A 501 -16.28 28.04 27.99
N GLN A 502 -17.44 28.68 28.06
CA GLN A 502 -18.01 29.51 27.00
C GLN A 502 -17.51 30.98 26.98
N LEU A 503 -16.88 31.51 28.05
CA LEU A 503 -16.52 32.93 28.13
C LEU A 503 -15.00 33.23 28.03
N ARG A 504 -14.12 32.23 28.22
CA ARG A 504 -12.69 32.31 27.90
C ARG A 504 -12.29 31.18 26.99
N LYS A 505 -11.61 31.55 25.90
CA LYS A 505 -11.28 30.69 24.76
C LYS A 505 -10.66 29.34 25.19
N ALA A 506 -11.17 28.23 24.67
CA ALA A 506 -10.78 26.85 24.96
C ALA A 506 -9.26 26.57 24.95
N TYR A 507 -8.45 27.40 24.29
CA TYR A 507 -6.99 27.30 24.30
C TYR A 507 -6.37 27.39 25.71
N PHE A 508 -6.96 28.14 26.65
CA PHE A 508 -6.41 28.22 28.01
C PHE A 508 -6.57 26.92 28.79
N TRP A 509 -7.71 26.25 28.63
CA TRP A 509 -7.96 24.93 29.21
C TRP A 509 -7.03 23.88 28.61
N LEU A 510 -6.82 23.92 27.30
CA LEU A 510 -5.86 23.05 26.61
C LEU A 510 -4.43 23.27 27.14
N ILE A 511 -3.98 24.53 27.24
CA ILE A 511 -2.65 24.85 27.77
C ILE A 511 -2.50 24.35 29.21
N TRP A 512 -3.51 24.56 30.05
CA TRP A 512 -3.47 24.10 31.44
C TRP A 512 -3.39 22.57 31.53
N PHE A 513 -4.22 21.84 30.77
CA PHE A 513 -4.20 20.38 30.66
C PHE A 513 -2.79 19.86 30.29
N LEU A 514 -2.19 20.47 29.27
CA LEU A 514 -0.87 20.10 28.80
C LEU A 514 0.22 20.36 29.84
N ILE A 515 0.16 21.50 30.55
CA ILE A 515 1.10 21.82 31.63
C ILE A 515 0.98 20.79 32.76
N GLU A 516 -0.24 20.49 33.20
CA GLU A 516 -0.46 19.58 34.34
C GLU A 516 0.02 18.16 34.02
N GLY A 517 -0.18 17.70 32.78
CA GLY A 517 0.36 16.43 32.30
C GLY A 517 1.88 16.30 32.37
N THR A 518 2.62 17.41 32.18
CA THR A 518 4.09 17.43 32.28
C THR A 518 4.64 17.77 33.66
N ARG A 519 3.76 18.01 34.63
CA ARG A 519 4.15 18.46 35.98
C ARG A 519 4.96 17.41 36.72
N SER A 520 4.58 16.14 36.58
CA SER A 520 5.30 15.02 37.17
C SER A 520 6.62 14.79 36.44
N LYS A 521 7.74 15.25 37.05
CA LYS A 521 9.10 15.04 36.53
C LYS A 521 9.43 13.57 36.20
N PRO A 522 9.15 12.58 37.08
CA PRO A 522 9.50 11.20 36.77
C PRO A 522 8.71 10.67 35.56
N PHE A 523 7.39 10.91 35.50
CA PHE A 523 6.58 10.45 34.37
C PHE A 523 6.97 11.12 33.05
N TRP A 524 7.19 12.44 33.07
CA TRP A 524 7.65 13.15 31.88
C TRP A 524 9.00 12.60 31.38
N LEU A 525 9.95 12.35 32.29
CA LEU A 525 11.23 11.78 31.93
C LEU A 525 11.09 10.36 31.37
N CYS A 526 10.24 9.51 31.97
CA CYS A 526 9.96 8.17 31.45
C CYS A 526 9.36 8.21 30.04
N LEU A 527 8.42 9.11 29.77
CA LEU A 527 7.84 9.28 28.43
C LEU A 527 8.87 9.76 27.42
N VAL A 528 9.74 10.70 27.79
CA VAL A 528 10.83 11.18 26.93
C VAL A 528 11.83 10.06 26.63
N ILE A 529 12.29 9.32 27.64
CA ILE A 529 13.20 8.17 27.47
C ILE A 529 12.55 7.11 26.57
N TYR A 530 11.26 6.85 26.78
CA TYR A 530 10.53 5.88 25.98
C TYR A 530 10.43 6.30 24.50
N VAL A 531 10.14 7.56 24.20
CA VAL A 531 10.13 8.06 22.82
C VAL A 531 11.51 8.01 22.19
N LEU A 532 12.57 8.39 22.92
CA LEU A 532 13.95 8.25 22.45
C LEU A 532 14.30 6.79 22.14
N TRP A 533 13.87 5.85 22.99
CA TRP A 533 14.06 4.43 22.74
C TRP A 533 13.40 4.01 21.44
N LEU A 534 12.14 4.41 21.19
CA LEU A 534 11.45 4.06 19.94
C LEU A 534 12.11 4.65 18.69
N ILE A 535 12.95 5.67 18.81
CA ILE A 535 13.68 6.26 17.69
C ILE A 535 14.99 5.49 17.43
N GLU A 536 15.77 5.22 18.48
CA GLU A 536 17.15 4.75 18.35
C GLU A 536 17.34 3.24 18.56
N MET A 537 16.46 2.60 19.33
CA MET A 537 16.64 1.24 19.83
C MET A 537 15.63 0.27 19.21
N PRO A 538 15.87 -1.06 19.28
CA PRO A 538 14.90 -2.05 18.85
C PRO A 538 13.56 -1.89 19.56
N TRP A 539 12.48 -1.96 18.81
CA TRP A 539 11.12 -2.00 19.34
C TRP A 539 10.83 -3.36 19.95
N PHE A 540 11.14 -4.42 19.21
CA PHE A 540 10.93 -5.80 19.65
C PHE A 540 11.84 -6.79 18.89
N TRP A 541 11.92 -8.00 19.43
CA TRP A 541 12.63 -9.14 18.86
C TRP A 541 11.62 -10.18 18.36
N GLY A 542 11.96 -10.88 17.27
CA GLY A 542 11.09 -11.90 16.72
C GLY A 542 11.72 -12.71 15.59
N CYS A 543 11.13 -13.87 15.30
CA CYS A 543 11.51 -14.73 14.19
C CYS A 543 10.93 -14.16 12.88
N ALA A 544 11.67 -13.26 12.25
CA ALA A 544 11.20 -12.47 11.12
C ALA A 544 11.06 -13.27 9.81
N THR A 545 11.90 -14.28 9.60
CA THR A 545 12.02 -14.99 8.30
C THR A 545 11.60 -16.45 8.33
N SER A 546 11.54 -17.13 9.47
CA SER A 546 11.01 -18.50 9.56
C SER A 546 10.61 -18.81 11.00
N GLU A 547 9.79 -19.84 11.23
CA GLU A 547 9.32 -20.18 12.58
C GLU A 547 10.47 -20.59 13.51
N ASP A 548 11.40 -21.37 12.98
CA ASP A 548 12.59 -21.87 13.70
C ASP A 548 13.85 -21.05 13.35
N GLY A 549 13.66 -19.85 12.80
CA GLY A 549 14.74 -18.96 12.37
C GLY A 549 15.41 -18.20 13.50
N GLU A 550 16.51 -17.53 13.17
CA GLU A 550 17.20 -16.65 14.10
C GLU A 550 16.32 -15.47 14.53
N ILE A 551 16.55 -15.01 15.77
CA ILE A 551 15.86 -13.86 16.33
C ILE A 551 16.41 -12.59 15.68
N ALA A 552 15.54 -11.91 14.94
CA ALA A 552 15.82 -10.62 14.34
C ALA A 552 15.33 -9.48 15.25
N GLN A 553 15.86 -8.28 15.00
CA GLN A 553 15.54 -7.06 15.75
C GLN A 553 14.73 -6.12 14.87
N MET A 554 13.56 -5.68 15.33
CA MET A 554 12.74 -4.71 14.60
C MET A 554 13.05 -3.30 15.08
N TYR A 555 13.42 -2.41 14.16
CA TYR A 555 13.64 -0.99 14.38
C TYR A 555 12.58 -0.17 13.65
N LEU A 556 12.49 1.11 13.98
CA LEU A 556 11.57 2.05 13.33
C LEU A 556 11.67 2.01 11.79
N PHE A 557 12.88 1.85 11.25
CA PHE A 557 13.16 1.85 9.81
C PHE A 557 13.41 0.45 9.24
N GLY A 558 12.91 -0.62 9.86
CA GLY A 558 13.04 -1.98 9.31
C GLY A 558 13.64 -3.00 10.25
N TRP A 559 13.82 -4.21 9.74
CA TRP A 559 14.45 -5.31 10.46
C TRP A 559 15.97 -5.28 10.35
N SER A 560 16.63 -5.68 11.43
CA SER A 560 18.04 -6.03 11.44
C SER A 560 18.23 -7.50 11.76
N MET A 561 19.04 -8.17 10.94
CA MET A 561 19.26 -9.61 11.00
C MET A 561 20.75 -9.95 11.09
N PRO A 562 21.13 -10.99 11.86
CA PRO A 562 22.44 -11.58 11.76
C PRO A 562 22.51 -12.33 10.42
N PHE A 563 23.47 -12.01 9.55
CA PHE A 563 23.77 -12.86 8.38
C PHE A 563 25.08 -13.61 8.63
N HIS A 564 25.08 -14.89 8.28
CA HIS A 564 26.21 -15.78 8.57
C HIS A 564 27.33 -15.77 7.50
N ASP A 565 27.12 -15.13 6.35
CA ASP A 565 28.15 -15.00 5.30
C ASP A 565 28.54 -13.53 5.08
N GLY A 566 29.75 -13.16 5.49
CA GLY A 566 30.42 -11.93 5.05
C GLY A 566 30.48 -10.75 6.05
N GLY A 567 30.10 -10.92 7.32
CA GLY A 567 30.37 -9.93 8.37
C GLY A 567 29.51 -8.64 8.35
N PHE A 568 28.47 -8.58 7.52
CA PHE A 568 27.54 -7.46 7.46
C PHE A 568 26.19 -7.82 8.09
N THR A 569 25.78 -7.10 9.12
CA THR A 569 24.39 -7.12 9.59
C THR A 569 23.52 -6.47 8.52
N GLY A 570 22.45 -7.15 8.10
CA GLY A 570 21.42 -6.49 7.31
C GLY A 570 20.83 -5.38 8.16
N ASN A 571 21.08 -4.12 7.82
CA ASN A 571 20.51 -2.99 8.54
C ASN A 571 19.31 -2.48 7.76
N LYS A 572 18.14 -2.37 8.42
CA LYS A 572 16.93 -1.71 7.92
C LYS A 572 16.27 -2.40 6.70
N LEU A 573 16.22 -3.74 6.70
CA LEU A 573 15.43 -4.50 5.73
C LEU A 573 13.93 -4.17 5.87
N SER A 574 13.19 -4.25 4.76
CA SER A 574 11.74 -4.04 4.71
C SER A 574 11.28 -2.63 5.15
N ASN A 575 12.03 -1.59 4.79
CA ASN A 575 11.55 -0.22 4.77
C ASN A 575 10.99 0.05 3.36
N PRO A 576 9.73 0.43 3.17
CA PRO A 576 8.76 0.93 4.17
C PRO A 576 7.77 -0.10 4.73
N ASP A 577 7.93 -1.40 4.49
CA ASP A 577 6.97 -2.44 4.90
C ASP A 577 6.57 -2.42 6.38
N VAL A 578 7.50 -2.00 7.25
CA VAL A 578 7.24 -1.86 8.69
C VAL A 578 6.15 -0.84 9.04
N LEU A 579 5.69 -0.01 8.08
CA LEU A 579 4.61 0.96 8.27
C LEU A 579 3.35 0.34 8.87
N VAL A 580 3.04 -0.91 8.50
CA VAL A 580 1.85 -1.66 8.99
C VAL A 580 1.95 -2.04 10.46
N ILE A 581 3.15 -1.95 11.04
CA ILE A 581 3.43 -2.17 12.47
C ILE A 581 3.60 -0.81 13.16
N THR A 582 4.45 0.06 12.61
CA THR A 582 4.82 1.31 13.26
C THR A 582 3.67 2.31 13.31
N LEU A 583 2.94 2.54 12.21
CA LEU A 583 1.89 3.56 12.19
C LEU A 583 0.72 3.22 13.15
N PRO A 584 0.16 1.99 13.15
CA PRO A 584 -0.88 1.65 14.12
C PRO A 584 -0.41 1.80 15.57
N PHE A 585 0.84 1.43 15.87
CA PHE A 585 1.36 1.59 17.22
C PHE A 585 1.49 3.07 17.63
N LEU A 586 2.08 3.90 16.76
CA LEU A 586 2.30 5.33 17.06
C LEU A 586 0.98 6.08 17.25
N TYR A 587 0.00 5.85 16.38
CA TYR A 587 -1.27 6.58 16.40
C TYR A 587 -2.31 5.99 17.36
N LEU A 588 -2.36 4.66 17.54
CA LEU A 588 -3.40 4.01 18.36
C LEU A 588 -2.93 3.66 19.77
N VAL A 589 -1.61 3.67 20.03
CA VAL A 589 -1.04 3.34 21.33
C VAL A 589 -0.23 4.49 21.90
N LEU A 590 0.88 4.89 21.26
CA LEU A 590 1.83 5.85 21.84
C LEU A 590 1.16 7.19 22.17
N VAL A 591 0.55 7.84 21.18
CA VAL A 591 -0.10 9.15 21.37
C VAL A 591 -1.25 9.06 22.39
N PRO A 592 -2.19 8.11 22.29
CA PRO A 592 -3.24 7.93 23.30
C PRO A 592 -2.71 7.69 24.72
N VAL A 593 -1.64 6.90 24.89
CA VAL A 593 -1.03 6.67 26.21
C VAL A 593 -0.55 7.98 26.82
N ILE A 594 0.15 8.83 26.06
CA ILE A 594 0.62 10.13 26.54
C ILE A 594 -0.56 11.03 26.94
N VAL A 595 -1.57 11.14 26.07
CA VAL A 595 -2.76 11.99 26.30
C VAL A 595 -3.57 11.52 27.51
N LEU A 596 -3.74 10.20 27.68
CA LEU A 596 -4.47 9.63 28.82
C LEU A 596 -3.73 9.84 30.14
N ILE A 597 -2.40 9.68 30.15
CA ILE A 597 -1.56 10.00 31.32
C ILE A 597 -1.75 11.47 31.69
N TYR A 598 -1.70 12.39 30.72
CA TYR A 598 -1.94 13.81 30.97
C TYR A 598 -3.34 14.06 31.55
N GLY A 599 -4.36 13.37 31.02
CA GLY A 599 -5.72 13.42 31.56
C GLY A 599 -5.84 12.96 33.01
N LEU A 600 -5.15 11.87 33.38
CA LEU A 600 -5.13 11.37 34.76
C LEU A 600 -4.47 12.38 35.72
N PHE A 601 -3.39 13.06 35.30
CA PHE A 601 -2.75 14.11 36.10
C PHE A 601 -3.59 15.38 36.20
N ALA A 602 -4.20 15.81 35.10
CA ALA A 602 -5.12 16.95 35.08
C ALA A 602 -6.34 16.71 35.99
N GLU A 603 -6.93 15.51 35.93
CA GLU A 603 -8.05 15.12 36.79
C GLU A 603 -7.64 15.13 38.27
N LYS A 604 -6.47 14.56 38.62
CA LYS A 604 -5.92 14.61 39.98
C LYS A 604 -5.81 16.06 40.50
N ALA A 605 -5.33 16.98 39.66
CA ALA A 605 -5.16 18.38 40.04
C ALA A 605 -6.50 19.08 40.30
N ILE A 606 -7.50 18.85 39.45
CA ILE A 606 -8.87 19.36 39.66
C ILE A 606 -9.45 18.83 40.97
N ALA A 607 -9.30 17.53 41.21
CA ALA A 607 -9.86 16.90 42.38
C ALA A 607 -9.16 17.32 43.69
N TYR A 608 -7.85 17.58 43.66
CA TYR A 608 -7.14 18.22 44.77
C TYR A 608 -7.69 19.61 45.09
N LEU A 609 -7.88 20.46 44.07
CA LEU A 609 -8.43 21.81 44.25
C LEU A 609 -9.85 21.80 44.84
N ARG A 610 -10.69 20.82 44.45
CA ARG A 610 -12.02 20.62 45.06
C ARG A 610 -11.94 20.26 46.54
N ARG A 611 -10.97 19.42 46.91
CA ARG A 611 -10.80 18.99 48.30
C ARG A 611 -10.31 20.16 49.16
N SER A 612 -9.30 20.90 48.70
CA SER A 612 -8.81 22.10 49.40
C SER A 612 -9.92 23.12 49.61
N ARG A 613 -10.72 23.42 48.58
CA ARG A 613 -11.85 24.34 48.70
C ARG A 613 -12.92 23.84 49.67
N ARG A 614 -13.26 22.54 49.65
CA ARG A 614 -14.22 21.96 50.62
C ARG A 614 -13.74 22.06 52.08
N ILE A 615 -12.45 21.88 52.31
CA ILE A 615 -11.84 22.03 53.65
C ILE A 615 -11.89 23.49 54.10
N GLU A 616 -11.59 24.46 53.22
CA GLU A 616 -11.73 25.89 53.52
C GLU A 616 -13.17 26.27 53.88
N TYR A 617 -14.19 25.84 53.11
CA TYR A 617 -15.60 26.10 53.45
C TYR A 617 -16.03 25.41 54.76
N SER A 618 -15.49 24.22 55.06
CA SER A 618 -15.79 23.52 56.33
C SER A 618 -15.11 24.20 57.53
N ALA A 619 -13.94 24.80 57.35
CA ALA A 619 -13.22 25.54 58.39
C ALA A 619 -13.87 26.91 58.66
N ASP A 620 -14.32 27.62 57.61
CA ASP A 620 -15.07 28.87 57.74
C ASP A 620 -16.46 28.65 58.36
N SER A 621 -17.12 27.52 58.04
CA SER A 621 -18.37 27.09 58.68
C SER A 621 -18.21 26.74 60.16
N ALA A 622 -17.04 26.24 60.58
CA ALA A 622 -16.76 25.91 61.98
C ALA A 622 -16.37 27.16 62.80
N ASN A 623 -15.90 28.23 62.15
CA ASN A 623 -15.47 29.47 62.79
C ASN A 623 -16.58 30.55 62.90
N MET A 624 -17.85 30.21 62.63
CA MET A 624 -18.99 31.12 62.86
C MET A 624 -19.47 31.20 64.33
N HIS A 625 -18.64 30.79 65.30
CA HIS A 625 -18.85 31.07 66.72
C HIS A 625 -17.52 31.37 67.43
N THR A 626 -16.92 32.53 67.17
CA THR A 626 -16.24 33.42 68.16
C THR A 626 -15.45 34.52 67.46
N GLU A 627 -15.70 35.79 67.82
CA GLU A 627 -14.86 36.93 67.46
C GLU A 627 -13.55 36.90 68.26
N SER A 628 -12.40 37.16 67.61
CA SER A 628 -11.53 38.31 67.91
C SER A 628 -10.30 38.35 66.98
N ALA A 629 -9.88 39.57 66.66
CA ALA A 629 -8.81 39.93 65.75
C ALA A 629 -7.40 39.53 66.24
N CYS A 630 -6.50 39.11 65.35
CA CYS A 630 -5.35 39.91 64.86
C CYS A 630 -4.36 39.06 64.03
N LEU A 631 -3.73 39.72 63.05
CA LEU A 631 -2.51 39.34 62.29
C LEU A 631 -2.65 38.27 61.19
N LEU A 632 -2.80 38.73 59.93
CA LEU A 632 -1.99 38.29 58.76
C LEU A 632 -2.28 39.21 57.55
N PRO A 633 -1.27 39.54 56.70
CA PRO A 633 -1.44 40.50 55.61
C PRO A 633 -2.12 39.90 54.37
N VAL A 634 -3.24 40.50 54.00
CA VAL A 634 -3.76 40.74 52.63
C VAL A 634 -3.67 39.56 51.64
N ALA A 635 -4.69 38.69 51.65
CA ALA A 635 -5.11 37.96 50.44
C ALA A 635 -6.11 38.83 49.63
N PRO A 636 -6.02 38.92 48.29
CA PRO A 636 -6.90 39.78 47.52
C PRO A 636 -8.34 39.23 47.50
N ARG A 637 -9.25 40.08 47.94
CA ARG A 637 -10.70 39.94 48.07
C ARG A 637 -11.43 39.94 46.71
N ALA A 638 -10.97 39.16 45.73
CA ALA A 638 -11.49 39.20 44.36
C ALA A 638 -11.78 37.81 43.80
N LEU A 639 -12.85 37.15 44.28
CA LEU A 639 -13.52 36.06 43.55
C LEU A 639 -14.90 35.72 44.15
N LEU A 640 -15.78 36.72 44.29
CA LEU A 640 -17.22 36.49 44.39
C LEU A 640 -17.73 36.14 42.97
N MET A 641 -17.55 34.88 42.58
CA MET A 641 -18.39 34.26 41.55
C MET A 641 -19.64 33.71 42.22
N SER A 642 -20.77 33.72 41.51
CA SER A 642 -21.97 32.98 41.94
C SER A 642 -21.63 31.51 42.18
N ASP A 643 -21.74 31.07 43.43
CA ASP A 643 -21.46 29.70 43.90
C ASP A 643 -22.20 28.64 43.06
N ASN A 644 -23.33 29.00 42.43
CA ASN A 644 -24.15 28.10 41.63
C ASN A 644 -23.51 27.68 40.29
N MET A 645 -22.80 28.58 39.58
CA MET A 645 -22.17 28.23 38.30
C MET A 645 -20.90 27.39 38.48
N VAL A 646 -20.14 27.68 39.54
CA VAL A 646 -18.93 26.92 39.87
C VAL A 646 -19.32 25.55 40.39
N SER A 647 -20.39 25.43 41.20
CA SER A 647 -20.97 24.16 41.62
C SER A 647 -21.44 23.30 40.43
N MET A 648 -22.04 23.90 39.39
CA MET A 648 -22.53 23.20 38.20
C MET A 648 -21.41 22.64 37.31
N MET A 649 -20.33 23.41 37.05
CA MET A 649 -19.12 22.90 36.38
C MET A 649 -18.35 21.89 37.24
N ILE A 650 -18.42 22.00 38.57
CA ILE A 650 -17.80 21.07 39.52
C ILE A 650 -18.60 19.77 39.64
N GLN A 651 -19.93 19.77 39.50
CA GLN A 651 -20.74 18.54 39.46
C GLN A 651 -20.51 17.72 38.18
N PHE A 652 -20.29 18.37 37.03
CA PHE A 652 -20.06 17.67 35.75
C PHE A 652 -18.74 16.89 35.70
N CYS A 653 -17.77 17.23 36.55
CA CYS A 653 -16.44 16.61 36.61
C CYS A 653 -16.26 15.66 37.82
N GLY A 654 -17.33 15.01 38.32
CA GLY A 654 -17.30 14.02 39.42
C GLY A 654 -16.66 12.67 39.05
N SER A 655 -16.87 11.62 39.86
CA SER A 655 -16.33 10.25 39.68
C SER A 655 -16.46 9.68 38.26
N TRP A 656 -17.38 10.21 37.46
CA TRP A 656 -17.64 9.85 36.07
C TRP A 656 -16.48 10.19 35.13
N THR A 657 -15.80 11.33 35.27
CA THR A 657 -14.65 11.68 34.41
C THR A 657 -13.47 10.75 34.64
N ARG A 658 -13.20 10.42 35.92
CA ARG A 658 -12.21 9.40 36.29
C ARG A 658 -12.56 8.04 35.70
N ARG A 659 -13.83 7.61 35.82
CA ARG A 659 -14.30 6.35 35.23
C ARG A 659 -14.14 6.34 33.71
N ALA A 660 -14.44 7.44 33.03
CA ALA A 660 -14.26 7.57 31.59
C ALA A 660 -12.77 7.50 31.18
N LEU A 661 -11.88 8.20 31.90
CA LEU A 661 -10.43 8.13 31.66
C LEU A 661 -9.88 6.73 31.89
N LEU A 662 -10.29 6.05 32.97
CA LEU A 662 -9.88 4.67 33.24
C LEU A 662 -10.43 3.70 32.19
N LEU A 663 -11.67 3.88 31.75
CA LEU A 663 -12.24 3.10 30.65
C LEU A 663 -11.47 3.31 29.35
N ALA A 664 -11.10 4.55 29.02
CA ALA A 664 -10.26 4.84 27.87
C ALA A 664 -8.87 4.21 27.99
N CYS A 665 -8.26 4.22 29.18
CA CYS A 665 -7.00 3.48 29.44
C CYS A 665 -7.16 1.98 29.18
N LEU A 666 -8.27 1.37 29.63
CA LEU A 666 -8.56 -0.05 29.38
C LEU A 666 -8.77 -0.33 27.89
N ILE A 667 -9.46 0.55 27.16
CA ILE A 667 -9.66 0.42 25.71
C ILE A 667 -8.30 0.51 24.98
N THR A 668 -7.47 1.51 25.29
CA THR A 668 -6.13 1.64 24.69
C THR A 668 -5.25 0.43 25.03
N ALA A 669 -5.28 -0.06 26.28
CA ALA A 669 -4.59 -1.28 26.67
C ALA A 669 -5.08 -2.51 25.91
N ALA A 670 -6.39 -2.65 25.69
CA ALA A 670 -6.95 -3.76 24.91
C ALA A 670 -6.55 -3.69 23.42
N ILE A 671 -6.53 -2.49 22.82
CA ILE A 671 -6.03 -2.28 21.45
C ILE A 671 -4.55 -2.68 21.37
N HIS A 672 -3.73 -2.22 22.32
CA HIS A 672 -2.32 -2.52 22.40
C HIS A 672 -2.05 -4.03 22.57
N LEU A 673 -2.76 -4.70 23.48
CA LEU A 673 -2.67 -6.16 23.67
C LEU A 673 -3.07 -6.92 22.40
N LYS A 674 -4.09 -6.44 21.67
CA LYS A 674 -4.49 -7.03 20.38
C LYS A 674 -3.41 -6.88 19.31
N LEU A 675 -2.74 -5.72 19.25
CA LEU A 675 -1.59 -5.52 18.36
C LEU A 675 -0.43 -6.45 18.74
N CYS A 676 -0.08 -6.52 20.03
CA CYS A 676 0.97 -7.40 20.52
C CYS A 676 0.65 -8.88 20.25
N SER A 677 -0.58 -9.32 20.47
CA SER A 677 -1.03 -10.69 20.19
C SER A 677 -0.89 -11.06 18.70
N LYS A 678 -1.20 -10.13 17.80
CA LYS A 678 -0.97 -10.33 16.35
C LYS A 678 0.52 -10.47 16.04
N LEU A 679 1.37 -9.62 16.63
CA LEU A 679 2.82 -9.68 16.43
C LEU A 679 3.43 -10.96 17.03
N MET A 680 2.95 -11.41 18.19
CA MET A 680 3.32 -12.68 18.80
C MET A 680 2.95 -13.88 17.92
N SER A 681 1.79 -13.83 17.26
CA SER A 681 1.38 -14.88 16.30
C SER A 681 2.23 -14.87 15.04
N ALA A 682 2.60 -13.67 14.55
CA ALA A 682 3.39 -13.48 13.35
C ALA A 682 4.87 -13.86 13.53
N TYR A 683 5.49 -13.39 14.61
CA TYR A 683 6.95 -13.41 14.80
C TYR A 683 7.42 -14.22 16.01
N GLY A 684 6.52 -15.02 16.62
CA GLY A 684 6.82 -15.88 17.75
C GLY A 684 6.45 -15.27 19.09
N MET A 685 5.73 -16.04 19.93
CA MET A 685 5.18 -15.53 21.18
C MET A 685 6.25 -15.11 22.19
N VAL A 686 7.24 -15.98 22.42
CA VAL A 686 8.29 -15.76 23.41
C VAL A 686 9.15 -14.52 23.11
N PRO A 687 9.78 -14.38 21.93
CA PRO A 687 10.65 -13.23 21.66
C PRO A 687 9.90 -11.90 21.68
N VAL A 688 8.66 -11.87 21.16
CA VAL A 688 7.83 -10.66 21.19
C VAL A 688 7.40 -10.34 22.63
N ALA A 689 6.93 -11.32 23.41
CA ALA A 689 6.53 -11.10 24.80
C ALA A 689 7.67 -10.64 25.71
N LEU A 690 8.90 -11.07 25.41
CA LEU A 690 10.12 -10.64 26.11
C LEU A 690 10.71 -9.35 25.54
N SER A 691 9.92 -8.55 24.81
CA SER A 691 10.30 -7.23 24.32
C SER A 691 9.64 -6.11 25.16
N PRO A 692 10.24 -5.67 26.29
CA PRO A 692 9.65 -4.66 27.16
C PRO A 692 9.18 -3.37 26.49
N PRO A 693 9.93 -2.77 25.55
CA PRO A 693 9.55 -1.49 24.94
C PRO A 693 8.19 -1.57 24.24
N LEU A 694 7.97 -2.62 23.43
CA LEU A 694 6.71 -2.81 22.73
C LEU A 694 5.62 -3.38 23.64
N THR A 695 5.89 -4.45 24.38
CA THR A 695 4.83 -5.27 25.01
C THR A 695 4.40 -4.78 26.39
N TRP A 696 5.32 -4.28 27.21
CA TRP A 696 5.03 -3.99 28.61
C TRP A 696 4.97 -2.50 28.93
N MET A 697 5.79 -1.68 28.25
CA MET A 697 5.94 -0.28 28.60
C MET A 697 4.64 0.54 28.52
N PRO A 698 3.80 0.43 27.47
CA PRO A 698 2.50 1.14 27.43
C PRO A 698 1.57 0.78 28.60
N LEU A 699 1.50 -0.51 28.97
CA LEU A 699 0.66 -1.01 30.05
C LEU A 699 1.15 -0.54 31.41
N LEU A 700 2.47 -0.61 31.63
CA LEU A 700 3.12 -0.13 32.85
C LEU A 700 2.90 1.38 33.02
N LEU A 701 3.11 2.17 31.97
CA LEU A 701 2.90 3.62 32.00
C LEU A 701 1.46 3.99 32.38
N LEU A 702 0.46 3.35 31.75
CA LEU A 702 -0.95 3.56 32.06
C LEU A 702 -1.31 3.10 33.48
N GLY A 703 -0.86 1.90 33.88
CA GLY A 703 -1.16 1.32 35.18
C GLY A 703 -0.57 2.14 36.34
N VAL A 704 0.71 2.50 36.23
CA VAL A 704 1.40 3.32 37.24
C VAL A 704 0.81 4.73 37.27
N ALA A 705 0.46 5.34 36.13
CA ALA A 705 -0.23 6.63 36.10
C ALA A 705 -1.60 6.56 36.79
N ALA A 706 -2.40 5.53 36.52
CA ALA A 706 -3.70 5.34 37.13
C ALA A 706 -3.58 5.13 38.66
N TYR A 707 -2.56 4.39 39.12
CA TYR A 707 -2.29 4.18 40.53
C TYR A 707 -1.83 5.47 41.22
N CYS A 708 -0.79 6.13 40.72
CA CYS A 708 -0.21 7.34 41.32
C CYS A 708 -1.13 8.57 41.30
N THR A 709 -2.17 8.56 40.47
CA THR A 709 -3.19 9.62 40.40
C THR A 709 -4.44 9.33 41.20
N LYS A 710 -4.53 8.15 41.85
CA LYS A 710 -5.59 7.85 42.81
C LYS A 710 -5.47 8.80 44.01
N LEU A 711 -6.59 9.42 44.40
CA LEU A 711 -6.68 10.18 45.65
C LEU A 711 -6.96 9.20 46.78
N HIS A 712 -6.11 9.20 47.80
CA HIS A 712 -6.41 8.48 49.04
C HIS A 712 -7.50 9.24 49.79
N ALA A 713 -8.54 8.50 50.18
CA ALA A 713 -9.61 8.98 51.04
C ALA A 713 -9.13 8.86 52.48
N ASP A 714 -8.27 9.78 52.89
CA ASP A 714 -8.02 10.07 54.30
C ASP A 714 -8.78 11.33 54.67
#